data_AF-A0AA92K1D3-F1
#
_entry.id   AF-A0AA92K1D3-F1
#
_cell.length_a   1.000
_cell.length_b   1.000
_cell.length_c   1.000
_cell.angle_alpha   90.00
_cell.angle_beta   90.00
_cell.angle_gamma   90.00
#
_symmetry.space_group_name_H-M   'P 1'
#
loop_
_entity.id
_entity.type
_entity.pdbx_description
1 polymer ?
#
loop_
_entity_poly.entity_id
_entity_poly.type
_entity_poly.pdbx_seq_one_letter_code
_entity_poly.pdbx_strand_id
1 'polypeptide(L)'
;MTTITTDRTPPATSAAALDRNRSAYAGLADVLERAGLAEHALYLNWGYQPIDGRPDWAARELPPGELGGMQARLVLEVLGDTPLDGRRVLDVGCGRGGALALMGRLHAPAALAGADLSAANIAYCRKRHAHPRLRFQIADACRLPYPDDSMDVVFNLESSGAYPDLGAFFHHVHRILRVGGRFCFADVFDADSVAWVRTALAQAGFTLERERAINAQVHAARERASPGIWRRLDTALTTLDTPGLRQELERYLAAPSSGLFQALEDGRIDYRLFHWRKTRPAAGRIDADVIARLATRSARLDAALQDRAPSAAAPQASAPAPAAASASAWFPFTAPDAQAGFNVFALPYAGGGASVYRAWTLPQRPGAAPWQLCPVQLPGRESRFGEPMIDDMATLADRLAEAIGPYAHRPWALLGCSLGCKIAFEVARRLARQGRPPALLFLMACPAPSLPLGRRISTHAEADFAREVRHLGGTPPEVLADAEMMRTLMPILRNDSALAEHYVAAADATVDVPIVMVAAGDDHLVTVEEARRWQRHAGAGFDWHLVDGGHFFLRQRRRELTDWLLDALRRSERTRQAQTAVAGAPDAPGNASAQPRAPSTSANLVLAPGEILVVTAPRSLAARLTPAALSDDEQRQLARFAFDADRERYLAAHWAKRKVLGTLLAAAPQSLRFGAQAGGKPYLIGEALHFSLSHSGDQVAVAVCRHAPVGVDIEQARGIACHASAARIMHPLDRIAPQCETPEDRFLAAWSLKEAVAKCTGAGLALPFDSLRLTFAGNGRYGCHLGTQAAWEAHHQHAGGVHLAVASAVPWAALRILPLDAALAGG
;
A
#
# COMPACT_ATOMS: atom_id res chain seq x y z
N MET A 1 -22.84 11.61 41.43
CA MET A 1 -21.59 10.90 41.10
C MET A 1 -21.79 9.45 41.47
N THR A 2 -21.70 8.55 40.50
CA THR A 2 -21.70 7.10 40.75
C THR A 2 -20.78 6.49 39.70
N THR A 3 -19.55 6.17 40.09
CA THR A 3 -18.54 5.62 39.18
C THR A 3 -18.96 4.23 38.72
N ILE A 4 -19.31 4.10 37.43
CA ILE A 4 -19.39 2.80 36.78
C ILE A 4 -17.97 2.27 36.70
N THR A 5 -17.62 1.35 37.60
CA THR A 5 -16.31 0.68 37.60
C THR A 5 -16.16 -0.14 36.33
N THR A 6 -15.32 0.33 35.41
CA THR A 6 -14.95 -0.36 34.16
C THR A 6 -14.11 -1.62 34.38
N ASP A 7 -13.71 -1.89 35.63
CA ASP A 7 -12.90 -3.03 36.02
C ASP A 7 -13.76 -4.27 36.33
N ARG A 8 -14.45 -4.77 35.30
CA ARG A 8 -14.90 -6.17 35.28
C ARG A 8 -13.87 -7.00 34.54
N THR A 9 -13.20 -7.89 35.28
CA THR A 9 -12.49 -9.03 34.72
C THR A 9 -13.44 -9.79 33.77
N PRO A 10 -13.04 -10.16 32.54
CA PRO A 10 -13.93 -10.86 31.63
C PRO A 10 -14.40 -12.19 32.26
N PRO A 11 -15.69 -12.56 32.18
CA PRO A 11 -16.09 -13.93 32.54
C PRO A 11 -15.33 -14.92 31.66
N ALA A 12 -14.87 -16.04 32.21
CA ALA A 12 -13.91 -16.94 31.54
C ALA A 12 -14.36 -17.40 30.14
N THR A 13 -15.67 -17.54 29.92
CA THR A 13 -16.30 -17.82 28.62
C THR A 13 -15.97 -16.78 27.54
N SER A 14 -15.89 -15.50 27.90
CA SER A 14 -15.58 -14.39 26.99
C SER A 14 -14.09 -14.30 26.64
N ALA A 15 -13.18 -14.60 27.58
CA ALA A 15 -11.75 -14.71 27.29
C ALA A 15 -11.49 -15.84 26.28
N ALA A 16 -12.07 -17.03 26.53
CA ALA A 16 -12.00 -18.15 25.61
C ALA A 16 -12.65 -17.85 24.23
N ALA A 17 -13.69 -17.00 24.18
CA ALA A 17 -14.28 -16.54 22.91
C ALA A 17 -13.36 -15.57 22.14
N LEU A 18 -12.71 -14.63 22.83
CA LEU A 18 -11.74 -13.71 22.23
C LEU A 18 -10.52 -14.46 21.66
N ASP A 19 -10.03 -15.48 22.37
CA ASP A 19 -8.89 -16.28 21.90
C ASP A 19 -9.28 -17.22 20.75
N ARG A 20 -10.49 -17.81 20.74
CA ARG A 20 -11.03 -18.51 19.54
C ARG A 20 -11.11 -17.56 18.35
N ASN A 21 -11.71 -16.39 18.51
CA ASN A 21 -11.87 -15.43 17.41
C ASN A 21 -10.51 -14.89 16.92
N ARG A 22 -9.53 -14.71 17.81
CA ARG A 22 -8.14 -14.39 17.43
C ARG A 22 -7.51 -15.53 16.62
N SER A 23 -7.75 -16.79 16.99
CA SER A 23 -7.30 -17.97 16.24
C SER A 23 -7.97 -18.06 14.86
N ALA A 24 -9.29 -17.86 14.78
CA ALA A 24 -10.04 -17.83 13.53
C ALA A 24 -9.52 -16.74 12.56
N TYR A 25 -9.35 -15.50 13.02
CA TYR A 25 -8.82 -14.42 12.17
C TYR A 25 -7.33 -14.58 11.83
N ALA A 26 -6.55 -15.34 12.62
CA ALA A 26 -5.20 -15.74 12.22
C ALA A 26 -5.22 -16.83 11.13
N GLY A 27 -6.09 -17.83 11.27
CA GLY A 27 -6.32 -18.87 10.26
C GLY A 27 -6.89 -18.31 8.95
N LEU A 28 -7.71 -17.27 9.00
CA LEU A 28 -8.16 -16.54 7.81
C LEU A 28 -6.98 -15.91 7.06
N ALA A 29 -5.97 -15.41 7.77
CA ALA A 29 -4.77 -14.88 7.12
C ALA A 29 -3.99 -15.99 6.42
N ASP A 30 -3.80 -17.15 7.06
CA ASP A 30 -3.14 -18.33 6.49
C ASP A 30 -3.89 -18.89 5.27
N VAL A 31 -5.22 -19.06 5.34
CA VAL A 31 -6.05 -19.47 4.19
C VAL A 31 -5.94 -18.48 3.02
N LEU A 32 -5.91 -17.18 3.29
CA LEU A 32 -5.74 -16.17 2.24
C LEU A 32 -4.31 -16.13 1.69
N GLU A 33 -3.29 -16.51 2.48
CA GLU A 33 -1.91 -16.69 2.01
C GLU A 33 -1.83 -17.91 1.07
N ARG A 34 -2.31 -19.08 1.54
CA ARG A 34 -2.38 -20.33 0.77
C ARG A 34 -3.19 -20.23 -0.51
N ALA A 35 -4.27 -19.44 -0.53
CA ALA A 35 -5.07 -19.19 -1.73
C ALA A 35 -4.39 -18.20 -2.73
N GLY A 36 -3.23 -17.63 -2.39
CA GLY A 36 -2.57 -16.59 -3.19
C GLY A 36 -3.31 -15.25 -3.22
N LEU A 37 -4.14 -14.97 -2.20
CA LEU A 37 -5.04 -13.82 -2.13
C LEU A 37 -4.58 -12.76 -1.11
N ALA A 38 -3.64 -13.06 -0.21
CA ALA A 38 -3.30 -12.23 0.94
C ALA A 38 -2.92 -10.78 0.60
N GLU A 39 -2.03 -10.55 -0.35
CA GLU A 39 -1.62 -9.20 -0.76
C GLU A 39 -2.73 -8.41 -1.48
N HIS A 40 -3.75 -9.10 -2.03
CA HIS A 40 -4.76 -8.52 -2.92
C HIS A 40 -6.14 -8.35 -2.28
N ALA A 41 -6.49 -9.15 -1.27
CA ALA A 41 -7.75 -9.05 -0.53
C ALA A 41 -7.70 -7.88 0.49
N LEU A 42 -7.84 -6.65 -0.01
CA LEU A 42 -7.90 -5.41 0.78
C LEU A 42 -9.16 -5.30 1.64
N TYR A 43 -10.24 -5.95 1.18
CA TYR A 43 -11.55 -5.98 1.81
C TYR A 43 -11.84 -7.42 2.22
N LEU A 44 -12.29 -7.61 3.46
CA LEU A 44 -12.73 -8.89 4.01
C LEU A 44 -14.24 -8.81 4.22
N ASN A 45 -14.98 -8.63 3.12
CA ASN A 45 -16.44 -8.56 3.14
C ASN A 45 -17.05 -9.31 1.95
N TRP A 46 -18.34 -9.62 2.01
CA TRP A 46 -19.04 -10.46 1.03
C TRP A 46 -19.29 -9.73 -0.31
N GLY A 47 -19.40 -8.41 -0.27
CA GLY A 47 -19.61 -7.55 -1.43
C GLY A 47 -21.07 -7.36 -1.83
N TYR A 48 -21.31 -6.39 -2.71
CA TYR A 48 -22.64 -5.95 -3.13
C TYR A 48 -22.70 -5.77 -4.66
N GLN A 49 -23.74 -6.33 -5.26
CA GLN A 49 -24.07 -6.20 -6.67
C GLN A 49 -25.45 -5.52 -6.77
N PRO A 50 -25.56 -4.32 -7.38
CA PRO A 50 -26.85 -3.71 -7.69
C PRO A 50 -27.75 -4.65 -8.52
N ILE A 51 -29.06 -4.63 -8.24
CA ILE A 51 -30.09 -5.43 -8.92
C ILE A 51 -31.25 -4.51 -9.28
N ASP A 52 -31.77 -4.65 -10.50
CA ASP A 52 -32.87 -3.84 -11.00
C ASP A 52 -34.11 -3.93 -10.11
N GLY A 53 -34.79 -2.80 -9.90
CA GLY A 53 -35.95 -2.70 -9.01
C GLY A 53 -35.63 -2.72 -7.50
N ARG A 54 -34.37 -2.84 -7.08
CA ARG A 54 -33.94 -2.65 -5.67
C ARG A 54 -33.23 -1.30 -5.50
N PRO A 55 -33.57 -0.49 -4.48
CA PRO A 55 -32.98 0.83 -4.31
C PRO A 55 -31.58 0.75 -3.68
N ASP A 56 -30.60 1.37 -4.33
CA ASP A 56 -29.24 1.57 -3.83
C ASP A 56 -29.14 2.78 -2.87
N TRP A 57 -28.07 2.81 -2.06
CA TRP A 57 -27.80 3.86 -1.06
C TRP A 57 -26.50 4.64 -1.33
N ALA A 58 -25.53 4.07 -2.06
CA ALA A 58 -24.22 4.69 -2.25
C ALA A 58 -24.31 6.07 -2.93
N ALA A 59 -23.97 7.13 -2.21
CA ALA A 59 -24.02 8.51 -2.71
C ALA A 59 -22.80 8.91 -3.58
N ARG A 60 -21.91 7.95 -3.90
CA ARG A 60 -20.74 8.12 -4.76
C ARG A 60 -20.53 6.86 -5.60
N GLU A 61 -19.98 7.04 -6.78
CA GLU A 61 -19.49 5.93 -7.61
C GLU A 61 -18.11 5.45 -7.14
N LEU A 62 -17.72 4.25 -7.58
CA LEU A 62 -16.39 3.71 -7.33
C LEU A 62 -15.36 4.30 -8.32
N PRO A 63 -14.08 4.47 -7.90
CA PRO A 63 -13.01 4.79 -8.83
C PRO A 63 -12.88 3.70 -9.92
N PRO A 64 -12.66 4.08 -11.19
CA PRO A 64 -12.30 3.12 -12.24
C PRO A 64 -11.09 2.27 -11.83
N GLY A 65 -11.19 0.95 -12.00
CA GLY A 65 -10.14 0.01 -11.62
C GLY A 65 -10.00 -0.26 -10.11
N GLU A 66 -10.99 0.08 -9.28
CA GLU A 66 -10.99 -0.26 -7.86
C GLU A 66 -10.89 -1.77 -7.63
N LEU A 67 -9.94 -2.19 -6.79
CA LEU A 67 -9.70 -3.60 -6.46
C LEU A 67 -10.84 -4.14 -5.59
N GLY A 68 -11.36 -5.33 -5.92
CA GLY A 68 -12.51 -5.91 -5.21
C GLY A 68 -13.78 -5.06 -5.37
N GLY A 69 -14.14 -4.69 -6.60
CA GLY A 69 -15.19 -3.72 -6.88
C GLY A 69 -16.54 -3.98 -6.17
N MET A 70 -16.99 -5.23 -6.06
CA MET A 70 -18.22 -5.54 -5.30
C MET A 70 -18.04 -5.33 -3.79
N GLN A 71 -16.87 -5.67 -3.25
CA GLN A 71 -16.53 -5.44 -1.85
C GLN A 71 -16.36 -3.96 -1.49
N ALA A 72 -15.78 -3.19 -2.41
CA ALA A 72 -15.70 -1.74 -2.33
C ALA A 72 -17.10 -1.09 -2.46
N ARG A 73 -17.98 -1.61 -3.33
CA ARG A 73 -19.37 -1.12 -3.47
C ARG A 73 -20.14 -1.28 -2.17
N LEU A 74 -20.01 -2.43 -1.50
CA LEU A 74 -20.65 -2.67 -0.21
C LEU A 74 -20.25 -1.62 0.84
N VAL A 75 -18.98 -1.20 0.90
CA VAL A 75 -18.55 -0.11 1.78
C VAL A 75 -19.31 1.19 1.47
N LEU A 76 -19.51 1.53 0.18
CA LEU A 76 -20.27 2.73 -0.20
C LEU A 76 -21.77 2.60 0.11
N GLU A 77 -22.37 1.42 -0.03
CA GLU A 77 -23.76 1.16 0.38
C GLU A 77 -23.95 1.31 1.89
N VAL A 78 -23.00 0.83 2.70
CA VAL A 78 -23.01 0.95 4.17
C VAL A 78 -22.84 2.40 4.61
N LEU A 79 -21.98 3.17 3.92
CA LEU A 79 -21.82 4.61 4.14
C LEU A 79 -23.06 5.41 3.70
N GLY A 80 -23.68 5.05 2.58
CA GLY A 80 -24.78 5.79 1.97
C GLY A 80 -24.40 7.25 1.68
N ASP A 81 -25.19 8.19 2.23
CA ASP A 81 -24.95 9.64 2.14
C ASP A 81 -24.09 10.23 3.28
N THR A 82 -23.44 9.39 4.10
CA THR A 82 -22.77 9.86 5.34
C THR A 82 -21.65 10.85 5.04
N PRO A 83 -21.71 12.10 5.53
CA PRO A 83 -20.72 13.12 5.24
C PRO A 83 -19.42 12.83 6.01
N LEU A 84 -18.39 12.32 5.32
CA LEU A 84 -17.07 12.05 5.92
C LEU A 84 -16.10 13.24 5.81
N ASP A 85 -16.39 14.20 4.94
CA ASP A 85 -15.53 15.36 4.71
C ASP A 85 -15.40 16.22 5.99
N GLY A 86 -14.15 16.50 6.39
CA GLY A 86 -13.85 17.17 7.67
C GLY A 86 -14.14 16.35 8.94
N ARG A 87 -14.48 15.06 8.85
CA ARG A 87 -14.85 14.22 10.01
C ARG A 87 -13.72 13.31 10.50
N ARG A 88 -13.78 12.95 11.79
CA ARG A 88 -12.97 11.89 12.41
C ARG A 88 -13.77 10.58 12.38
N VAL A 89 -13.31 9.63 11.57
CA VAL A 89 -14.01 8.36 11.30
C VAL A 89 -13.23 7.21 11.93
N LEU A 90 -13.93 6.34 12.66
CA LEU A 90 -13.39 5.07 13.17
C LEU A 90 -14.06 3.89 12.47
N ASP A 91 -13.25 2.98 11.92
CA ASP A 91 -13.68 1.64 11.48
C ASP A 91 -13.31 0.62 12.57
N VAL A 92 -14.32 -0.07 13.10
CA VAL A 92 -14.17 -1.09 14.16
C VAL A 92 -14.34 -2.47 13.54
N GLY A 93 -13.38 -3.36 13.78
CA GLY A 93 -13.25 -4.60 13.00
C GLY A 93 -12.70 -4.33 11.60
N CYS A 94 -11.79 -3.35 11.46
CA CYS A 94 -11.38 -2.82 10.15
C CYS A 94 -10.65 -3.85 9.25
N GLY A 95 -10.29 -5.02 9.78
CA GLY A 95 -9.64 -6.10 9.04
C GLY A 95 -8.40 -5.61 8.30
N ARG A 96 -8.38 -5.79 6.98
CA ARG A 96 -7.30 -5.35 6.09
C ARG A 96 -7.41 -3.90 5.59
N GLY A 97 -8.30 -3.09 6.18
CA GLY A 97 -8.28 -1.63 6.10
C GLY A 97 -8.71 -1.01 4.76
N GLY A 98 -9.17 -1.83 3.80
CA GLY A 98 -9.63 -1.35 2.49
C GLY A 98 -10.75 -0.32 2.57
N ALA A 99 -11.68 -0.45 3.52
CA ALA A 99 -12.77 0.50 3.73
C ALA A 99 -12.26 1.91 4.05
N LEU A 100 -11.38 2.05 5.05
CA LEU A 100 -10.73 3.34 5.37
C LEU A 100 -9.87 3.87 4.21
N ALA A 101 -9.18 2.98 3.48
CA ALA A 101 -8.37 3.37 2.33
C ALA A 101 -9.22 3.85 1.13
N LEU A 102 -10.47 3.39 1.01
CA LEU A 102 -11.47 3.91 0.06
C LEU A 102 -12.02 5.26 0.53
N MET A 103 -12.43 5.36 1.80
CA MET A 103 -12.92 6.61 2.41
C MET A 103 -11.90 7.75 2.26
N GLY A 104 -10.62 7.48 2.51
CA GLY A 104 -9.53 8.46 2.38
C GLY A 104 -9.15 8.84 0.95
N ARG A 105 -9.70 8.18 -0.07
CA ARG A 105 -9.54 8.54 -1.50
C ARG A 105 -10.77 9.26 -2.05
N LEU A 106 -11.96 8.93 -1.57
CA LEU A 106 -13.23 9.52 -2.03
C LEU A 106 -13.66 10.77 -1.26
N HIS A 107 -13.10 11.00 -0.07
CA HIS A 107 -13.41 12.12 0.81
C HIS A 107 -12.15 12.76 1.39
N ALA A 108 -12.31 13.94 2.00
CA ALA A 108 -11.30 14.66 2.76
C ALA A 108 -11.57 14.64 4.29
N PRO A 109 -11.62 13.46 4.95
CA PRO A 109 -11.85 13.37 6.40
C PRO A 109 -10.73 14.05 7.18
N ALA A 110 -11.05 14.56 8.36
CA ALA A 110 -10.06 15.13 9.27
C ALA A 110 -9.08 14.05 9.78
N ALA A 111 -9.60 12.88 10.16
CA ALA A 111 -8.81 11.71 10.53
C ALA A 111 -9.55 10.41 10.22
N LEU A 112 -8.79 9.36 9.94
CA LEU A 112 -9.25 7.98 9.74
C LEU A 112 -8.51 7.08 10.74
N ALA A 113 -9.26 6.31 11.53
CA ALA A 113 -8.73 5.37 12.50
C ALA A 113 -9.29 3.97 12.25
N GLY A 114 -8.43 2.95 12.28
CA GLY A 114 -8.82 1.54 12.22
C GLY A 114 -8.50 0.81 13.51
N ALA A 115 -9.47 0.09 14.05
CA ALA A 115 -9.37 -0.77 15.21
C ALA A 115 -9.68 -2.22 14.83
N ASP A 116 -8.77 -3.15 15.13
CA ASP A 116 -8.95 -4.58 14.87
C ASP A 116 -8.28 -5.40 15.98
N LEU A 117 -8.80 -6.61 16.28
CA LEU A 117 -8.26 -7.47 17.32
C LEU A 117 -7.00 -8.23 16.86
N SER A 118 -6.81 -8.41 15.54
CA SER A 118 -5.68 -9.16 14.99
C SER A 118 -4.45 -8.28 14.75
N ALA A 119 -3.35 -8.64 15.42
CA ALA A 119 -2.05 -8.02 15.20
C ALA A 119 -1.57 -8.15 13.74
N ALA A 120 -1.90 -9.26 13.07
CA ALA A 120 -1.55 -9.48 11.67
C ALA A 120 -2.33 -8.55 10.72
N ASN A 121 -3.63 -8.34 10.96
CA ASN A 121 -4.44 -7.37 10.23
C ASN A 121 -3.87 -5.94 10.36
N ILE A 122 -3.54 -5.53 11.59
CA ILE A 122 -2.98 -4.19 11.85
C ILE A 122 -1.58 -4.03 11.25
N ALA A 123 -0.74 -5.08 11.25
CA ALA A 123 0.55 -5.07 10.58
C ALA A 123 0.40 -4.95 9.05
N TYR A 124 -0.51 -5.72 8.44
CA TYR A 124 -0.86 -5.62 7.03
C TYR A 124 -1.31 -4.20 6.67
N CYS A 125 -2.26 -3.64 7.44
CA CYS A 125 -2.77 -2.28 7.22
C CYS A 125 -1.67 -1.22 7.27
N ARG A 126 -0.75 -1.30 8.25
CA ARG A 126 0.40 -0.40 8.37
C ARG A 126 1.40 -0.55 7.21
N LYS A 127 1.62 -1.76 6.69
CA LYS A 127 2.43 -2.03 5.48
C LYS A 127 1.76 -1.48 4.21
N ARG A 128 0.44 -1.65 4.10
CA ARG A 128 -0.30 -1.55 2.83
C ARG A 128 -0.94 -0.19 2.54
N HIS A 129 -1.28 0.58 3.58
CA HIS A 129 -2.12 1.79 3.48
C HIS A 129 -1.41 3.03 4.03
N ALA A 130 -0.40 3.51 3.32
CA ALA A 130 0.28 4.76 3.64
C ALA A 130 -0.58 5.99 3.25
N HIS A 131 -1.29 6.58 4.20
CA HIS A 131 -2.02 7.83 4.03
C HIS A 131 -1.83 8.75 5.26
N PRO A 132 -1.49 10.05 5.11
CA PRO A 132 -1.09 10.90 6.24
C PRO A 132 -2.16 11.03 7.33
N ARG A 133 -3.45 11.02 6.96
CA ARG A 133 -4.59 11.11 7.88
C ARG A 133 -5.11 9.75 8.38
N LEU A 134 -4.39 8.65 8.17
CA LEU A 134 -4.82 7.29 8.49
C LEU A 134 -3.92 6.63 9.54
N ARG A 135 -4.51 6.01 10.57
CA ARG A 135 -3.78 5.21 11.59
C ARG A 135 -4.53 3.92 11.89
N PHE A 136 -3.78 2.89 12.29
CA PHE A 136 -4.30 1.57 12.63
C PHE A 136 -3.73 1.11 13.98
N GLN A 137 -4.57 0.58 14.86
CA GLN A 137 -4.17 0.07 16.17
C GLN A 137 -4.89 -1.23 16.54
N ILE A 138 -4.20 -2.07 17.33
CA ILE A 138 -4.79 -3.29 17.88
C ILE A 138 -5.74 -2.88 19.02
N ALA A 139 -7.00 -3.31 18.96
CA ALA A 139 -8.01 -2.96 19.95
C ALA A 139 -9.16 -3.98 19.99
N ASP A 140 -9.73 -4.17 21.19
CA ASP A 140 -10.98 -4.89 21.39
C ASP A 140 -12.17 -3.96 21.14
N ALA A 141 -13.13 -4.40 20.32
CA ALA A 141 -14.38 -3.68 20.04
C ALA A 141 -15.24 -3.48 21.30
N CYS A 142 -15.17 -4.40 22.26
CA CYS A 142 -15.87 -4.30 23.54
C CYS A 142 -15.18 -3.33 24.52
N ARG A 143 -13.95 -2.87 24.20
CA ARG A 143 -13.09 -2.04 25.07
C ARG A 143 -12.33 -0.96 24.28
N LEU A 144 -12.99 -0.33 23.30
CA LEU A 144 -12.38 0.64 22.38
C LEU A 144 -11.57 1.75 23.10
N PRO A 145 -10.23 1.85 22.88
CA PRO A 145 -9.35 2.79 23.59
C PRO A 145 -9.29 4.15 22.88
N TYR A 146 -10.45 4.80 22.75
CA TYR A 146 -10.58 6.19 22.29
C TYR A 146 -11.30 7.03 23.36
N PRO A 147 -11.03 8.35 23.46
CA PRO A 147 -11.73 9.23 24.40
C PRO A 147 -13.22 9.37 24.10
N ASP A 148 -13.97 9.83 25.10
CA ASP A 148 -15.39 10.17 24.99
C ASP A 148 -15.61 11.29 23.95
N ASP A 149 -16.72 11.22 23.21
CA ASP A 149 -17.13 12.16 22.15
C ASP A 149 -16.04 12.50 21.08
N SER A 150 -15.02 11.64 20.94
CA SER A 150 -13.85 11.85 20.06
C SER A 150 -14.10 11.55 18.57
N MET A 151 -15.16 10.81 18.22
CA MET A 151 -15.46 10.39 16.85
C MET A 151 -16.71 11.08 16.30
N ASP A 152 -16.66 11.45 15.02
CA ASP A 152 -17.79 12.02 14.27
C ASP A 152 -18.67 10.93 13.63
N VAL A 153 -18.02 9.86 13.16
CA VAL A 153 -18.65 8.69 12.52
C VAL A 153 -17.95 7.43 13.02
N VAL A 154 -18.73 6.40 13.34
CA VAL A 154 -18.23 5.03 13.55
C VAL A 154 -18.79 4.16 12.43
N PHE A 155 -17.95 3.31 11.87
CA PHE A 155 -18.25 2.34 10.83
C PHE A 155 -17.99 0.94 11.38
N ASN A 156 -18.85 -0.02 11.07
CA ASN A 156 -18.68 -1.42 11.43
C ASN A 156 -19.38 -2.32 10.39
N LEU A 157 -18.63 -3.28 9.83
CA LEU A 157 -19.04 -4.15 8.75
C LEU A 157 -18.58 -5.59 9.03
N GLU A 158 -19.48 -6.57 8.89
CA GLU A 158 -19.21 -8.03 8.90
C GLU A 158 -18.27 -8.53 10.02
N SER A 159 -18.39 -7.98 11.22
CA SER A 159 -17.46 -8.27 12.32
C SER A 159 -18.09 -8.28 13.72
N SER A 160 -19.32 -7.79 13.89
CA SER A 160 -19.99 -7.83 15.20
C SER A 160 -20.37 -9.25 15.64
N GLY A 161 -20.50 -10.20 14.70
CA GLY A 161 -20.67 -11.62 15.00
C GLY A 161 -19.50 -12.23 15.81
N ALA A 162 -18.33 -11.58 15.82
CA ALA A 162 -17.15 -11.98 16.57
C ALA A 162 -16.98 -11.23 17.91
N TYR A 163 -17.95 -10.42 18.36
CA TYR A 163 -17.84 -9.67 19.61
C TYR A 163 -18.54 -10.42 20.75
N PRO A 164 -17.84 -10.78 21.85
CA PRO A 164 -18.42 -11.57 22.93
C PRO A 164 -19.46 -10.81 23.78
N ASP A 165 -19.46 -9.48 23.73
CA ASP A 165 -20.43 -8.62 24.41
C ASP A 165 -20.84 -7.45 23.50
N LEU A 166 -21.95 -7.65 22.77
CA LEU A 166 -22.55 -6.61 21.93
C LEU A 166 -23.10 -5.42 22.75
N GLY A 167 -23.47 -5.63 24.01
CA GLY A 167 -23.90 -4.55 24.90
C GLY A 167 -22.75 -3.60 25.22
N ALA A 168 -21.61 -4.16 25.64
CA ALA A 168 -20.38 -3.40 25.87
C ALA A 168 -19.89 -2.70 24.59
N PHE A 169 -19.94 -3.35 23.43
CA PHE A 169 -19.64 -2.72 22.14
C PHE A 169 -20.55 -1.52 21.86
N PHE A 170 -21.88 -1.68 21.95
CA PHE A 170 -22.82 -0.58 21.71
C PHE A 170 -22.65 0.59 22.71
N HIS A 171 -22.33 0.30 23.98
CA HIS A 171 -21.96 1.32 24.96
C HIS A 171 -20.64 2.02 24.64
N HIS A 172 -19.61 1.29 24.17
CA HIS A 172 -18.35 1.90 23.72
C HIS A 172 -18.55 2.77 22.47
N VAL A 173 -19.35 2.36 21.49
CA VAL A 173 -19.70 3.17 20.32
C VAL A 173 -20.48 4.43 20.72
N HIS A 174 -21.42 4.33 21.67
CA HIS A 174 -22.13 5.49 22.22
C HIS A 174 -21.19 6.45 22.97
N ARG A 175 -20.21 5.91 23.72
CA ARG A 175 -19.25 6.72 24.49
C ARG A 175 -18.34 7.54 23.58
N ILE A 176 -17.79 6.93 22.52
CA ILE A 176 -16.78 7.59 21.66
C ILE A 176 -17.38 8.48 20.57
N LEU A 177 -18.61 8.24 20.11
CA LEU A 177 -19.30 9.15 19.20
C LEU A 177 -19.71 10.43 19.94
N ARG A 178 -19.49 11.61 19.35
CA ARG A 178 -20.15 12.83 19.83
C ARG A 178 -21.66 12.78 19.62
N VAL A 179 -22.42 13.56 20.39
CA VAL A 179 -23.85 13.79 20.11
C VAL A 179 -24.01 14.30 18.67
N GLY A 180 -25.05 13.82 17.98
CA GLY A 180 -25.28 14.05 16.55
C GLY A 180 -24.33 13.28 15.62
N GLY A 181 -23.42 12.45 16.14
CA GLY A 181 -22.58 11.54 15.38
C GLY A 181 -23.37 10.34 14.83
N ARG A 182 -22.87 9.74 13.73
CA ARG A 182 -23.54 8.61 13.05
C ARG A 182 -22.77 7.30 13.27
N PHE A 183 -23.48 6.22 13.55
CA PHE A 183 -22.99 4.85 13.52
C PHE A 183 -23.56 4.16 12.27
N CYS A 184 -22.68 3.80 11.33
CA CYS A 184 -23.02 3.05 10.13
C CYS A 184 -22.65 1.59 10.39
N PHE A 185 -23.67 0.72 10.47
CA PHE A 185 -23.54 -0.66 10.94
C PHE A 185 -24.13 -1.64 9.93
N ALA A 186 -23.42 -2.72 9.65
CA ALA A 186 -23.82 -3.72 8.67
C ALA A 186 -23.34 -5.12 9.05
N ASP A 187 -24.26 -6.07 9.18
CA ASP A 187 -23.95 -7.43 9.62
C ASP A 187 -25.10 -8.40 9.31
N VAL A 188 -24.91 -9.68 9.63
CA VAL A 188 -25.79 -10.80 9.26
C VAL A 188 -26.45 -11.41 10.48
N PHE A 189 -27.78 -11.51 10.47
CA PHE A 189 -28.57 -11.84 11.66
C PHE A 189 -29.52 -13.02 11.41
N ASP A 190 -29.84 -13.77 12.46
CA ASP A 190 -31.12 -14.48 12.53
C ASP A 190 -32.28 -13.47 12.67
N ALA A 191 -33.49 -13.87 12.25
CA ALA A 191 -34.66 -12.99 12.20
C ALA A 191 -34.97 -12.28 13.53
N ASP A 192 -34.81 -12.98 14.67
CA ASP A 192 -34.99 -12.41 16.01
C ASP A 192 -33.93 -11.35 16.34
N SER A 193 -32.65 -11.63 16.03
CA SER A 193 -31.53 -10.73 16.38
C SER A 193 -31.64 -9.34 15.77
N VAL A 194 -32.31 -9.16 14.62
CA VAL A 194 -32.59 -7.82 14.06
C VAL A 194 -33.41 -6.98 15.06
N ALA A 195 -34.45 -7.55 15.66
CA ALA A 195 -35.28 -6.85 16.65
C ALA A 195 -34.52 -6.56 17.95
N TRP A 196 -33.68 -7.50 18.42
CA TRP A 196 -32.86 -7.32 19.61
C TRP A 196 -31.76 -6.26 19.44
N VAL A 197 -31.12 -6.20 18.26
CA VAL A 197 -30.16 -5.14 17.89
C VAL A 197 -30.82 -3.76 17.89
N ARG A 198 -31.98 -3.62 17.24
CA ARG A 198 -32.73 -2.36 17.24
C ARG A 198 -33.07 -1.91 18.66
N THR A 199 -33.55 -2.84 19.49
CA THR A 199 -33.93 -2.58 20.89
C THR A 199 -32.72 -2.14 21.70
N ALA A 200 -31.60 -2.86 21.61
CA ALA A 200 -30.38 -2.54 22.35
C ALA A 200 -29.78 -1.17 21.97
N LEU A 201 -29.75 -0.82 20.68
CA LEU A 201 -29.23 0.49 20.24
C LEU A 201 -30.18 1.64 20.62
N ALA A 202 -31.49 1.45 20.54
CA ALA A 202 -32.46 2.43 21.05
C ALA A 202 -32.34 2.64 22.57
N GLN A 203 -32.17 1.55 23.33
CA GLN A 203 -31.93 1.59 24.78
C GLN A 203 -30.59 2.26 25.13
N ALA A 204 -29.52 1.98 24.37
CA ALA A 204 -28.20 2.59 24.56
C ALA A 204 -28.19 4.10 24.33
N GLY A 205 -29.15 4.68 23.58
CA GLY A 205 -29.28 6.13 23.36
C GLY A 205 -29.20 6.58 21.89
N PHE A 206 -29.33 5.64 20.95
CA PHE A 206 -29.38 5.94 19.52
C PHE A 206 -30.81 6.10 18.99
N THR A 207 -30.93 6.77 17.85
CA THR A 207 -32.15 6.83 17.04
C THR A 207 -31.84 6.26 15.66
N LEU A 208 -32.69 5.37 15.14
CA LEU A 208 -32.55 4.81 13.80
C LEU A 208 -32.93 5.87 12.76
N GLU A 209 -32.07 6.13 11.79
CA GLU A 209 -32.36 7.04 10.67
C GLU A 209 -32.88 6.27 9.46
N ARG A 210 -32.20 5.18 9.07
CA ARG A 210 -32.56 4.30 7.94
C ARG A 210 -32.08 2.88 8.17
N GLU A 211 -32.78 1.93 7.57
CA GLU A 211 -32.46 0.51 7.58
C GLU A 211 -32.81 -0.14 6.23
N ARG A 212 -32.03 -1.14 5.78
CA ARG A 212 -32.31 -1.91 4.54
C ARG A 212 -31.74 -3.33 4.62
N ALA A 213 -32.54 -4.34 4.28
CA ALA A 213 -32.05 -5.70 4.02
C ALA A 213 -31.47 -5.80 2.60
N ILE A 214 -30.34 -6.51 2.45
CA ILE A 214 -29.54 -6.55 1.21
C ILE A 214 -29.23 -7.97 0.71
N ASN A 215 -29.91 -8.99 1.24
CA ASN A 215 -29.73 -10.42 0.87
C ASN A 215 -29.52 -10.64 -0.63
N ALA A 216 -30.45 -10.19 -1.47
CA ALA A 216 -30.40 -10.42 -2.91
C ALA A 216 -29.14 -9.81 -3.55
N GLN A 217 -28.78 -8.57 -3.21
CA GLN A 217 -27.61 -7.89 -3.76
C GLN A 217 -26.28 -8.51 -3.30
N VAL A 218 -26.25 -9.14 -2.12
CA VAL A 218 -25.08 -9.87 -1.61
C VAL A 218 -25.01 -11.28 -2.19
N HIS A 219 -26.16 -11.94 -2.39
CA HIS A 219 -26.27 -13.22 -3.11
C HIS A 219 -25.73 -13.09 -4.54
N ALA A 220 -26.24 -12.12 -5.30
CA ALA A 220 -25.75 -11.81 -6.65
C ALA A 220 -24.26 -11.43 -6.69
N ALA A 221 -23.70 -10.86 -5.60
CA ALA A 221 -22.26 -10.63 -5.49
C ALA A 221 -21.46 -11.91 -5.23
N ARG A 222 -22.04 -12.92 -4.56
CA ARG A 222 -21.41 -14.23 -4.34
C ARG A 222 -21.48 -15.11 -5.58
N GLU A 223 -22.61 -15.09 -6.29
CA GLU A 223 -22.79 -15.74 -7.60
C GLU A 223 -21.80 -15.20 -8.65
N ARG A 224 -21.62 -13.88 -8.71
CA ARG A 224 -20.69 -13.23 -9.65
C ARG A 224 -19.22 -13.26 -9.21
N ALA A 225 -18.91 -13.76 -8.01
CA ALA A 225 -17.52 -13.90 -7.57
C ALA A 225 -16.83 -15.03 -8.36
N SER A 226 -15.64 -14.75 -8.89
CA SER A 226 -14.96 -15.65 -9.85
C SER A 226 -14.83 -17.08 -9.33
N PRO A 227 -15.27 -18.11 -10.10
CA PRO A 227 -15.10 -19.52 -9.73
C PRO A 227 -13.64 -19.92 -9.46
N GLY A 228 -12.67 -19.19 -10.02
CA GLY A 228 -11.24 -19.39 -9.72
C GLY A 228 -10.83 -18.93 -8.32
N ILE A 229 -11.45 -17.87 -7.79
CA ILE A 229 -11.24 -17.42 -6.40
C ILE A 229 -11.84 -18.45 -5.44
N TRP A 230 -13.07 -18.90 -5.71
CA TRP A 230 -13.73 -19.92 -4.91
C TRP A 230 -12.94 -21.23 -4.85
N ARG A 231 -12.44 -21.71 -5.99
CA ARG A 231 -11.62 -22.94 -6.04
C ARG A 231 -10.35 -22.83 -5.20
N ARG A 232 -9.64 -21.70 -5.25
CA ARG A 232 -8.42 -21.49 -4.43
C ARG A 232 -8.72 -21.40 -2.94
N LEU A 233 -9.82 -20.77 -2.56
CA LEU A 233 -10.28 -20.74 -1.16
C LEU A 233 -10.63 -22.16 -0.67
N ASP A 234 -11.35 -22.96 -1.48
CA ASP A 234 -11.69 -24.34 -1.17
C ASP A 234 -10.43 -25.25 -1.06
N THR A 235 -9.45 -25.10 -1.96
CA THR A 235 -8.14 -25.76 -1.86
C THR A 235 -7.37 -25.34 -0.59
N ALA A 236 -7.38 -24.06 -0.23
CA ALA A 236 -6.75 -23.58 0.99
C ALA A 236 -7.47 -24.07 2.27
N LEU A 237 -8.80 -24.17 2.26
CA LEU A 237 -9.61 -24.70 3.36
C LEU A 237 -9.48 -26.22 3.52
N THR A 238 -9.39 -26.97 2.42
CA THR A 238 -9.20 -28.43 2.43
C THR A 238 -7.80 -28.85 2.88
N THR A 239 -6.80 -27.95 2.83
CA THR A 239 -5.44 -28.16 3.34
C THR A 239 -5.22 -27.65 4.77
N LEU A 240 -6.29 -27.40 5.53
CA LEU A 240 -6.25 -27.13 6.97
C LEU A 240 -6.39 -28.43 7.79
N ASP A 241 -5.34 -28.80 8.51
CA ASP A 241 -5.34 -29.93 9.47
C ASP A 241 -6.16 -29.65 10.75
N THR A 242 -7.06 -28.67 10.74
CA THR A 242 -7.87 -28.25 11.89
C THR A 242 -9.35 -28.12 11.48
N PRO A 243 -10.16 -29.20 11.59
CA PRO A 243 -11.53 -29.23 11.09
C PRO A 243 -12.46 -28.14 11.66
N GLY A 244 -12.31 -27.77 12.94
CA GLY A 244 -13.09 -26.69 13.55
C GLY A 244 -12.79 -25.31 12.93
N LEU A 245 -11.51 -25.01 12.71
CA LEU A 245 -11.07 -23.77 12.05
C LEU A 245 -11.58 -23.71 10.60
N ARG A 246 -11.55 -24.85 9.88
CA ARG A 246 -12.13 -24.95 8.54
C ARG A 246 -13.62 -24.56 8.54
N GLN A 247 -14.41 -25.08 9.47
CA GLN A 247 -15.84 -24.78 9.57
C GLN A 247 -16.12 -23.30 9.91
N GLU A 248 -15.31 -22.69 10.79
CA GLU A 248 -15.39 -21.25 11.10
C GLU A 248 -15.05 -20.37 9.89
N LEU A 249 -14.10 -20.80 9.04
CA LEU A 249 -13.67 -20.05 7.86
C LEU A 249 -14.58 -20.26 6.64
N GLU A 250 -15.12 -21.44 6.42
CA GLU A 250 -16.20 -21.69 5.44
C GLU A 250 -17.42 -20.80 5.72
N ARG A 251 -17.78 -20.69 7.01
CA ARG A 251 -18.83 -19.78 7.51
C ARG A 251 -18.49 -18.32 7.29
N TYR A 252 -17.24 -17.89 7.52
CA TYR A 252 -16.84 -16.50 7.27
C TYR A 252 -16.84 -16.14 5.78
N LEU A 253 -16.47 -17.09 4.91
CA LEU A 253 -16.29 -16.85 3.47
C LEU A 253 -17.58 -16.92 2.64
N ALA A 254 -18.65 -17.53 3.17
CA ALA A 254 -19.97 -17.64 2.54
C ALA A 254 -19.94 -18.20 1.10
N ALA A 255 -19.30 -19.37 0.95
CA ALA A 255 -19.15 -20.04 -0.34
C ALA A 255 -20.50 -20.52 -0.94
N PRO A 256 -20.66 -20.63 -2.28
CA PRO A 256 -21.88 -21.13 -2.91
C PRO A 256 -22.27 -22.56 -2.50
N SER A 257 -21.31 -23.34 -2.02
CA SER A 257 -21.50 -24.68 -1.45
C SER A 257 -21.90 -24.68 0.04
N SER A 258 -21.94 -23.51 0.70
CA SER A 258 -22.23 -23.40 2.14
C SER A 258 -23.72 -23.20 2.40
N GLY A 259 -24.22 -23.77 3.51
CA GLY A 259 -25.58 -23.52 3.99
C GLY A 259 -25.89 -22.04 4.29
N LEU A 260 -24.85 -21.21 4.45
CA LEU A 260 -24.97 -19.76 4.66
C LEU A 260 -25.37 -19.02 3.37
N PHE A 261 -24.88 -19.47 2.21
CA PHE A 261 -25.29 -18.96 0.91
C PHE A 261 -26.76 -19.32 0.63
N GLN A 262 -27.14 -20.58 0.85
CA GLN A 262 -28.53 -21.05 0.73
C GLN A 262 -29.47 -20.31 1.71
N ALA A 263 -29.03 -20.09 2.95
CA ALA A 263 -29.82 -19.35 3.93
C ALA A 263 -29.99 -17.86 3.56
N LEU A 264 -29.06 -17.27 2.79
CA LEU A 264 -29.17 -15.92 2.25
C LEU A 264 -30.19 -15.84 1.10
N GLU A 265 -30.24 -16.88 0.26
CA GLU A 265 -31.19 -17.08 -0.83
C GLU A 265 -32.62 -17.30 -0.30
N ASP A 266 -32.80 -18.31 0.57
CA ASP A 266 -34.08 -18.69 1.19
C ASP A 266 -34.62 -17.64 2.20
N GLY A 267 -33.80 -16.65 2.58
CA GLY A 267 -34.15 -15.65 3.60
C GLY A 267 -34.17 -16.17 5.05
N ARG A 268 -33.53 -17.31 5.33
CA ARG A 268 -33.35 -17.83 6.71
C ARG A 268 -32.43 -16.96 7.57
N ILE A 269 -31.52 -16.22 6.93
CA ILE A 269 -30.70 -15.17 7.55
C ILE A 269 -30.99 -13.82 6.89
N ASP A 270 -30.75 -12.75 7.61
CA ASP A 270 -31.10 -11.39 7.21
C ASP A 270 -29.84 -10.50 7.29
N TYR A 271 -29.29 -10.12 6.13
CA TYR A 271 -28.16 -9.18 6.06
C TYR A 271 -28.73 -7.76 5.96
N ARG A 272 -28.56 -6.97 7.04
CA ARG A 272 -29.02 -5.58 7.11
C ARG A 272 -27.93 -4.54 7.19
N LEU A 273 -28.24 -3.38 6.60
CA LEU A 273 -27.56 -2.11 6.81
C LEU A 273 -28.40 -1.21 7.73
N PHE A 274 -27.75 -0.47 8.62
CA PHE A 274 -28.38 0.52 9.50
C PHE A 274 -27.57 1.82 9.56
N HIS A 275 -28.27 2.97 9.55
CA HIS A 275 -27.73 4.27 9.95
C HIS A 275 -28.36 4.68 11.28
N TRP A 276 -27.56 4.77 12.33
CA TRP A 276 -27.97 5.20 13.68
C TRP A 276 -27.38 6.56 14.03
N ARG A 277 -28.13 7.41 14.73
CA ARG A 277 -27.68 8.71 15.25
C ARG A 277 -27.56 8.68 16.77
N LYS A 278 -26.44 9.09 17.37
CA LYS A 278 -26.36 9.34 18.83
C LYS A 278 -27.18 10.58 19.16
N THR A 279 -28.28 10.43 19.87
CA THR A 279 -29.19 11.54 20.22
C THR A 279 -29.18 11.89 21.70
N ARG A 280 -28.63 11.03 22.57
CA ARG A 280 -28.44 11.30 24.00
C ARG A 280 -26.96 11.55 24.34
N PRO A 281 -26.64 12.39 25.35
CA PRO A 281 -25.26 12.60 25.80
C PRO A 281 -24.75 11.40 26.61
N ALA A 282 -25.50 10.99 27.63
CA ALA A 282 -25.23 9.80 28.43
C ALA A 282 -25.90 8.56 27.80
N ALA A 283 -25.22 7.41 27.88
CA ALA A 283 -25.76 6.14 27.41
C ALA A 283 -26.91 5.67 28.30
N GLY A 284 -27.96 5.11 27.71
CA GLY A 284 -29.02 4.44 28.45
C GLY A 284 -28.65 3.00 28.83
N ARG A 285 -29.35 2.45 29.83
CA ARG A 285 -29.22 1.05 30.23
C ARG A 285 -29.90 0.16 29.16
N ILE A 286 -29.16 -0.82 28.67
CA ILE A 286 -29.71 -1.95 27.90
C ILE A 286 -30.24 -2.99 28.89
N ASP A 287 -31.38 -3.59 28.60
CA ASP A 287 -32.00 -4.58 29.48
C ASP A 287 -31.24 -5.91 29.50
N ALA A 288 -31.24 -6.57 30.66
CA ALA A 288 -30.49 -7.81 30.88
C ALA A 288 -30.97 -8.94 29.95
N ASP A 289 -32.28 -9.03 29.71
CA ASP A 289 -32.86 -10.02 28.80
C ASP A 289 -32.45 -9.77 27.34
N VAL A 290 -32.36 -8.49 26.92
CA VAL A 290 -31.88 -8.11 25.58
C VAL A 290 -30.41 -8.48 25.42
N ILE A 291 -29.57 -8.25 26.44
CA ILE A 291 -28.17 -8.69 26.45
C ILE A 291 -28.07 -10.22 26.36
N ALA A 292 -28.87 -10.96 27.14
CA ALA A 292 -28.89 -12.44 27.10
C ALA A 292 -29.37 -13.00 25.74
N ARG A 293 -30.35 -12.34 25.09
CA ARG A 293 -30.81 -12.68 23.74
C ARG A 293 -29.73 -12.37 22.69
N LEU A 294 -28.98 -11.28 22.82
CA LEU A 294 -27.88 -10.95 21.91
C LEU A 294 -26.68 -11.89 22.09
N ALA A 295 -26.32 -12.26 23.32
CA ALA A 295 -25.25 -13.22 23.61
C ALA A 295 -25.49 -14.62 23.01
N THR A 296 -26.74 -14.95 22.68
CA THR A 296 -27.15 -16.21 22.04
C THR A 296 -27.35 -16.10 20.52
N ARG A 297 -27.06 -14.94 19.90
CA ARG A 297 -27.15 -14.71 18.44
C ARG A 297 -26.40 -15.76 17.63
N SER A 298 -25.10 -15.95 17.87
CA SER A 298 -24.27 -16.84 17.04
C SER A 298 -24.72 -18.31 17.14
N ALA A 299 -25.28 -18.73 18.28
CA ALA A 299 -25.87 -20.07 18.43
C ALA A 299 -27.21 -20.22 17.70
N ARG A 300 -28.05 -19.17 17.63
CA ARG A 300 -29.26 -19.18 16.78
C ARG A 300 -28.94 -19.18 15.30
N LEU A 301 -27.94 -18.39 14.89
CA LEU A 301 -27.44 -18.38 13.52
C LEU A 301 -26.95 -19.78 13.12
N ASP A 302 -26.16 -20.44 13.96
CA ASP A 302 -25.69 -21.81 13.71
C ASP A 302 -26.83 -22.84 13.65
N ALA A 303 -27.86 -22.70 14.48
CA ALA A 303 -29.04 -23.55 14.42
C ALA A 303 -29.84 -23.36 13.10
N ALA A 304 -30.03 -22.12 12.64
CA ALA A 304 -30.73 -21.82 11.39
C ALA A 304 -30.02 -22.38 10.13
N LEU A 305 -28.71 -22.63 10.25
CA LEU A 305 -27.86 -23.21 9.21
C LEU A 305 -27.78 -24.75 9.25
N GLN A 306 -28.22 -25.39 10.33
CA GLN A 306 -28.22 -26.85 10.48
C GLN A 306 -29.49 -27.52 9.93
N ASP A 307 -30.51 -26.73 9.58
CA ASP A 307 -31.73 -27.25 8.97
C ASP A 307 -31.47 -27.66 7.49
N ARG A 308 -31.35 -28.99 7.32
CA ARG A 308 -31.10 -29.80 6.10
C ARG A 308 -29.67 -29.88 5.55
N ALA A 309 -29.39 -31.06 4.99
CA ALA A 309 -28.12 -31.54 4.45
C ALA A 309 -27.92 -31.14 2.96
N PRO A 310 -26.67 -31.12 2.45
CA PRO A 310 -26.38 -30.68 1.08
C PRO A 310 -27.03 -31.56 0.00
N SER A 311 -27.71 -30.93 -0.95
CA SER A 311 -28.27 -31.59 -2.14
C SER A 311 -27.22 -31.70 -3.26
N ALA A 312 -27.07 -32.89 -3.84
CA ALA A 312 -26.10 -33.16 -4.89
C ALA A 312 -26.71 -33.04 -6.30
N ALA A 313 -26.87 -31.81 -6.79
CA ALA A 313 -27.12 -31.54 -8.21
C ALA A 313 -26.70 -30.11 -8.59
N ALA A 314 -25.82 -29.96 -9.58
CA ALA A 314 -25.49 -28.66 -10.20
C ALA A 314 -26.13 -28.60 -11.60
N PRO A 315 -27.13 -27.72 -11.85
CA PRO A 315 -27.72 -27.56 -13.17
C PRO A 315 -26.75 -26.91 -14.15
N GLN A 316 -26.69 -27.41 -15.39
CA GLN A 316 -26.03 -26.70 -16.48
C GLN A 316 -26.96 -25.59 -17.00
N ALA A 317 -26.63 -24.34 -16.74
CA ALA A 317 -27.33 -23.18 -17.30
C ALA A 317 -26.71 -22.75 -18.65
N SER A 318 -27.56 -22.50 -19.64
CA SER A 318 -27.15 -22.02 -20.97
C SER A 318 -26.83 -20.52 -20.96
N ALA A 319 -25.82 -20.12 -21.73
CA ALA A 319 -25.40 -18.72 -21.81
C ALA A 319 -26.35 -17.90 -22.72
N PRO A 320 -26.87 -16.74 -22.28
CA PRO A 320 -27.53 -15.79 -23.16
C PRO A 320 -26.51 -15.00 -23.99
N ALA A 321 -26.92 -14.56 -25.19
CA ALA A 321 -26.06 -13.79 -26.08
C ALA A 321 -25.86 -12.33 -25.61
N PRO A 322 -24.67 -11.72 -25.79
CA PRO A 322 -24.42 -10.35 -25.36
C PRO A 322 -25.01 -9.31 -26.32
N ALA A 323 -25.78 -8.36 -25.76
CA ALA A 323 -26.10 -7.10 -26.42
C ALA A 323 -25.02 -6.04 -26.10
N ALA A 324 -24.89 -5.02 -26.96
CA ALA A 324 -23.84 -4.00 -26.88
C ALA A 324 -24.04 -3.01 -25.70
N ALA A 325 -23.02 -2.31 -25.20
CA ALA A 325 -21.63 -2.22 -25.65
C ALA A 325 -20.66 -2.19 -24.45
N SER A 326 -19.45 -2.72 -24.60
CA SER A 326 -18.44 -2.78 -23.53
C SER A 326 -17.09 -2.19 -23.93
N ALA A 327 -16.31 -1.75 -22.94
CA ALA A 327 -14.90 -1.45 -23.14
C ALA A 327 -14.15 -2.73 -23.58
N SER A 328 -13.22 -2.58 -24.53
CA SER A 328 -12.49 -3.70 -25.13
C SER A 328 -11.71 -4.49 -24.07
N ALA A 329 -12.00 -5.80 -23.97
CA ALA A 329 -11.33 -6.71 -23.03
C ALA A 329 -9.80 -6.78 -23.20
N TRP A 330 -9.28 -6.32 -24.35
CA TRP A 330 -7.86 -6.19 -24.63
C TRP A 330 -7.16 -5.10 -23.78
N PHE A 331 -7.87 -4.15 -23.16
CA PHE A 331 -7.27 -2.99 -22.48
C PHE A 331 -7.84 -2.76 -21.05
N PRO A 332 -7.61 -3.68 -20.09
CA PRO A 332 -8.35 -3.73 -18.82
C PRO A 332 -7.95 -2.70 -17.76
N PHE A 333 -6.82 -2.00 -17.90
CA PHE A 333 -6.36 -0.99 -16.94
C PHE A 333 -6.58 0.45 -17.43
N THR A 334 -6.21 0.71 -18.68
CA THR A 334 -6.39 2.00 -19.35
C THR A 334 -6.90 1.72 -20.75
N ALA A 335 -8.15 2.11 -21.03
CA ALA A 335 -8.68 2.05 -22.38
C ALA A 335 -8.01 3.14 -23.26
N PRO A 336 -7.76 2.86 -24.55
CA PRO A 336 -7.32 3.89 -25.49
C PRO A 336 -8.40 4.96 -25.70
N ASP A 337 -7.96 6.18 -26.00
CA ASP A 337 -8.80 7.36 -26.16
C ASP A 337 -8.62 7.99 -27.55
N ALA A 338 -9.71 8.32 -28.22
CA ALA A 338 -9.74 9.01 -29.52
C ALA A 338 -9.25 10.48 -29.45
N GLN A 339 -9.19 11.06 -28.24
CA GLN A 339 -8.66 12.41 -27.99
C GLN A 339 -7.22 12.42 -27.48
N ALA A 340 -6.60 11.26 -27.21
CA ALA A 340 -5.20 11.19 -26.79
C ALA A 340 -4.25 11.73 -27.86
N GLY A 341 -3.18 12.40 -27.41
CA GLY A 341 -2.08 12.83 -28.27
C GLY A 341 -1.27 11.64 -28.80
N PHE A 342 -1.15 10.59 -27.99
CA PHE A 342 -0.72 9.25 -28.41
C PHE A 342 -1.44 8.18 -27.60
N ASN A 343 -1.89 7.11 -28.27
CA ASN A 343 -2.20 5.83 -27.62
C ASN A 343 -0.97 4.90 -27.73
N VAL A 344 -0.41 4.46 -26.60
CA VAL A 344 0.79 3.60 -26.54
C VAL A 344 0.38 2.22 -26.04
N PHE A 345 0.27 1.26 -26.95
CA PHE A 345 -0.20 -0.09 -26.63
C PHE A 345 0.97 -0.96 -26.14
N ALA A 346 0.88 -1.47 -24.91
CA ALA A 346 1.99 -2.14 -24.24
C ALA A 346 1.80 -3.67 -24.16
N LEU A 347 2.61 -4.41 -24.93
CA LEU A 347 2.54 -5.85 -25.13
C LEU A 347 3.52 -6.59 -24.20
N PRO A 348 3.06 -7.56 -23.39
CA PRO A 348 3.88 -8.22 -22.37
C PRO A 348 4.84 -9.26 -22.96
N TYR A 349 5.81 -9.68 -22.13
CA TYR A 349 6.64 -10.87 -22.35
C TYR A 349 5.84 -12.17 -22.11
N ALA A 350 6.42 -13.31 -22.49
CA ALA A 350 5.80 -14.64 -22.35
C ALA A 350 5.30 -14.94 -20.92
N GLY A 351 4.05 -15.38 -20.80
CA GLY A 351 3.36 -15.63 -19.52
C GLY A 351 2.90 -14.37 -18.78
N GLY A 352 3.29 -13.18 -19.21
CA GLY A 352 2.77 -11.91 -18.70
C GLY A 352 1.39 -11.58 -19.28
N GLY A 353 0.62 -10.79 -18.53
CA GLY A 353 -0.55 -10.06 -19.01
C GLY A 353 -0.37 -8.55 -18.85
N ALA A 354 -1.48 -7.82 -18.84
CA ALA A 354 -1.48 -6.36 -18.80
C ALA A 354 -0.90 -5.79 -17.50
N SER A 355 -0.88 -6.57 -16.40
CA SER A 355 -0.33 -6.14 -15.10
C SER A 355 1.13 -5.69 -15.15
N VAL A 356 1.93 -6.21 -16.09
CA VAL A 356 3.35 -5.88 -16.29
C VAL A 356 3.59 -4.36 -16.42
N TYR A 357 2.66 -3.67 -17.07
CA TYR A 357 2.73 -2.22 -17.31
C TYR A 357 1.85 -1.39 -16.37
N ARG A 358 1.13 -2.00 -15.42
CA ARG A 358 0.21 -1.30 -14.49
C ARG A 358 0.87 -0.19 -13.67
N ALA A 359 2.16 -0.31 -13.38
CA ALA A 359 2.95 0.66 -12.61
C ALA A 359 3.82 1.58 -13.48
N TRP A 360 3.61 1.58 -14.81
CA TRP A 360 4.19 2.55 -15.73
C TRP A 360 3.19 3.69 -15.94
N THR A 361 3.66 4.94 -15.95
CA THR A 361 2.81 6.12 -16.08
C THR A 361 3.49 7.15 -16.97
N LEU A 362 2.82 7.60 -18.03
CA LEU A 362 3.30 8.70 -18.86
C LEU A 362 2.85 10.03 -18.20
N PRO A 363 3.72 11.04 -18.04
CA PRO A 363 3.36 12.30 -17.41
C PRO A 363 2.35 13.08 -18.24
N GLN A 364 1.39 13.69 -17.55
CA GLN A 364 0.38 14.56 -18.15
C GLN A 364 1.02 15.84 -18.72
N ARG A 365 0.47 16.34 -19.82
CA ARG A 365 1.00 17.51 -20.56
C ARG A 365 0.10 18.73 -20.39
N PRO A 366 0.51 19.78 -19.65
CA PRO A 366 -0.25 21.02 -19.59
C PRO A 366 -0.43 21.62 -20.99
N GLY A 367 -1.68 21.91 -21.37
CA GLY A 367 -2.02 22.53 -22.66
C GLY A 367 -1.90 21.64 -23.91
N ALA A 368 -1.64 20.34 -23.77
CA ALA A 368 -1.56 19.41 -24.90
C ALA A 368 -2.30 18.09 -24.62
N ALA A 369 -2.77 17.42 -25.67
CA ALA A 369 -3.49 16.15 -25.55
C ALA A 369 -2.63 15.08 -24.82
N PRO A 370 -3.24 14.27 -23.93
CA PRO A 370 -2.52 13.37 -23.02
C PRO A 370 -1.84 12.22 -23.75
N TRP A 371 -0.89 11.55 -23.08
CA TRP A 371 -0.30 10.31 -23.58
C TRP A 371 -0.85 9.11 -22.80
N GLN A 372 -1.51 8.21 -23.52
CA GLN A 372 -2.33 7.13 -22.98
C GLN A 372 -1.56 5.81 -23.06
N LEU A 373 -0.94 5.35 -21.96
CA LEU A 373 -0.38 4.00 -21.93
C LEU A 373 -1.53 2.99 -21.76
N CYS A 374 -1.65 2.07 -22.70
CA CYS A 374 -2.74 1.11 -22.83
C CYS A 374 -2.19 -0.33 -22.71
N PRO A 375 -2.09 -0.90 -21.49
CA PRO A 375 -1.57 -2.25 -21.30
C PRO A 375 -2.47 -3.31 -21.96
N VAL A 376 -1.86 -4.18 -22.78
CA VAL A 376 -2.57 -5.15 -23.62
C VAL A 376 -2.74 -6.49 -22.91
N GLN A 377 -3.98 -6.98 -22.88
CA GLN A 377 -4.37 -8.21 -22.22
C GLN A 377 -4.64 -9.34 -23.23
N LEU A 378 -3.69 -10.27 -23.32
CA LEU A 378 -3.83 -11.48 -24.12
C LEU A 378 -4.83 -12.47 -23.47
N PRO A 379 -5.50 -13.35 -24.26
CA PRO A 379 -6.36 -14.42 -23.73
C PRO A 379 -5.64 -15.42 -22.81
N GLY A 380 -6.42 -16.17 -22.03
CA GLY A 380 -5.97 -17.25 -21.16
C GLY A 380 -5.19 -16.83 -19.91
N ARG A 381 -5.18 -15.54 -19.55
CA ARG A 381 -4.48 -15.02 -18.36
C ARG A 381 -5.13 -13.77 -17.77
N GLU A 382 -4.79 -13.44 -16.53
CA GLU A 382 -5.34 -12.32 -15.74
C GLU A 382 -6.88 -12.22 -15.86
N SER A 383 -7.43 -11.08 -16.26
CA SER A 383 -8.89 -10.89 -16.43
C SER A 383 -9.51 -11.74 -17.55
N ARG A 384 -8.70 -12.30 -18.45
CA ARG A 384 -9.11 -13.14 -19.59
C ARG A 384 -8.76 -14.62 -19.39
N PHE A 385 -8.53 -15.06 -18.15
CA PHE A 385 -8.11 -16.44 -17.83
C PHE A 385 -9.10 -17.53 -18.30
N GLY A 386 -10.40 -17.21 -18.40
CA GLY A 386 -11.41 -18.13 -18.91
C GLY A 386 -11.49 -18.23 -20.44
N GLU A 387 -10.76 -17.40 -21.19
CA GLU A 387 -10.76 -17.44 -22.66
C GLU A 387 -9.68 -18.40 -23.19
N PRO A 388 -9.94 -19.15 -24.29
CA PRO A 388 -8.91 -19.94 -24.95
C PRO A 388 -7.69 -19.09 -25.32
N MET A 389 -6.50 -19.63 -25.07
CA MET A 389 -5.25 -19.02 -25.53
C MET A 389 -5.18 -19.01 -27.06
N ILE A 390 -4.36 -18.10 -27.60
CA ILE A 390 -4.01 -18.09 -29.02
C ILE A 390 -2.54 -18.52 -29.12
N ASP A 391 -2.30 -19.53 -29.93
CA ASP A 391 -1.02 -20.21 -30.19
C ASP A 391 -0.41 -19.84 -31.56
N ASP A 392 -1.21 -19.32 -32.49
CA ASP A 392 -0.78 -18.75 -33.77
C ASP A 392 -0.55 -17.23 -33.70
N MET A 393 0.62 -16.79 -34.19
CA MET A 393 1.02 -15.38 -34.26
C MET A 393 0.19 -14.59 -35.28
N ALA A 394 -0.23 -15.19 -36.39
CA ALA A 394 -1.00 -14.46 -37.40
C ALA A 394 -2.38 -14.08 -36.82
N THR A 395 -3.14 -15.08 -36.37
CA THR A 395 -4.44 -14.92 -35.68
C THR A 395 -4.37 -13.95 -34.51
N LEU A 396 -3.30 -14.00 -33.70
CA LEU A 396 -3.11 -13.07 -32.60
C LEU A 396 -2.90 -11.63 -33.08
N ALA A 397 -2.01 -11.42 -34.06
CA ALA A 397 -1.71 -10.11 -34.59
C ALA A 397 -2.89 -9.50 -35.37
N ASP A 398 -3.72 -10.32 -36.03
CA ASP A 398 -4.93 -9.88 -36.72
C ASP A 398 -6.00 -9.41 -35.73
N ARG A 399 -6.29 -10.18 -34.67
CA ARG A 399 -7.23 -9.75 -33.60
C ARG A 399 -6.75 -8.53 -32.82
N LEU A 400 -5.43 -8.37 -32.65
CA LEU A 400 -4.86 -7.16 -32.05
C LEU A 400 -4.92 -5.96 -32.99
N ALA A 401 -4.71 -6.14 -34.29
CA ALA A 401 -4.89 -5.09 -35.29
C ALA A 401 -6.36 -4.63 -35.37
N GLU A 402 -7.32 -5.55 -35.24
CA GLU A 402 -8.75 -5.24 -35.11
C GLU A 402 -9.02 -4.41 -33.83
N ALA A 403 -8.54 -4.86 -32.66
CA ALA A 403 -8.78 -4.20 -31.37
C ALA A 403 -8.12 -2.80 -31.26
N ILE A 404 -6.95 -2.61 -31.87
CA ILE A 404 -6.23 -1.33 -31.92
C ILE A 404 -6.80 -0.43 -33.04
N GLY A 405 -7.32 -1.05 -34.10
CA GLY A 405 -7.81 -0.41 -35.32
C GLY A 405 -8.62 0.87 -35.09
N PRO A 406 -9.72 0.88 -34.30
CA PRO A 406 -10.53 2.08 -34.08
C PRO A 406 -9.73 3.32 -33.62
N TYR A 407 -8.64 3.14 -32.87
CA TYR A 407 -7.85 4.20 -32.25
C TYR A 407 -6.67 4.67 -33.12
N ALA A 408 -6.28 3.88 -34.13
CA ALA A 408 -5.24 4.19 -35.12
C ALA A 408 -5.70 5.26 -36.16
N HIS A 409 -6.35 6.33 -35.69
CA HIS A 409 -6.68 7.55 -36.45
C HIS A 409 -6.03 8.80 -35.83
N ARG A 410 -5.53 8.69 -34.60
CA ARG A 410 -4.56 9.61 -33.96
C ARG A 410 -3.16 8.97 -34.01
N PRO A 411 -2.08 9.71 -33.69
CA PRO A 411 -0.79 9.10 -33.44
C PRO A 411 -0.90 7.99 -32.39
N TRP A 412 -0.21 6.88 -32.63
CA TRP A 412 -0.21 5.74 -31.73
C TRP A 412 1.14 5.03 -31.81
N ALA A 413 1.49 4.24 -30.81
CA ALA A 413 2.78 3.54 -30.72
C ALA A 413 2.61 2.17 -30.08
N LEU A 414 3.62 1.32 -30.24
CA LEU A 414 3.70 0.01 -29.59
C LEU A 414 4.92 -0.04 -28.66
N LEU A 415 4.70 -0.51 -27.44
CA LEU A 415 5.73 -0.87 -26.47
C LEU A 415 5.74 -2.40 -26.35
N GLY A 416 6.88 -3.05 -26.56
CA GLY A 416 7.01 -4.51 -26.52
C GLY A 416 8.16 -4.98 -25.64
N CYS A 417 7.99 -6.14 -24.99
CA CYS A 417 9.07 -6.83 -24.28
C CYS A 417 9.10 -8.31 -24.68
N SER A 418 10.27 -8.85 -25.05
CA SER A 418 10.44 -10.26 -25.42
C SER A 418 9.42 -10.68 -26.49
N LEU A 419 8.59 -11.72 -26.27
CA LEU A 419 7.44 -12.09 -27.13
C LEU A 419 6.62 -10.88 -27.62
N GLY A 420 6.36 -9.90 -26.75
CA GLY A 420 5.61 -8.69 -27.09
C GLY A 420 6.22 -7.86 -28.23
N CYS A 421 7.53 -8.00 -28.51
CA CYS A 421 8.17 -7.34 -29.65
C CYS A 421 7.84 -8.03 -30.98
N LYS A 422 7.80 -9.37 -31.01
CA LYS A 422 7.37 -10.15 -32.18
C LYS A 422 5.91 -9.85 -32.52
N ILE A 423 5.04 -9.78 -31.50
CA ILE A 423 3.63 -9.37 -31.65
C ILE A 423 3.53 -7.92 -32.15
N ALA A 424 4.27 -6.97 -31.55
CA ALA A 424 4.26 -5.56 -31.94
C ALA A 424 4.60 -5.37 -33.42
N PHE A 425 5.64 -6.06 -33.90
CA PHE A 425 6.09 -5.99 -35.29
C PHE A 425 5.02 -6.50 -36.28
N GLU A 426 4.36 -7.63 -36.00
CA GLU A 426 3.30 -8.16 -36.88
C GLU A 426 2.00 -7.34 -36.85
N VAL A 427 1.64 -6.75 -35.71
CA VAL A 427 0.54 -5.78 -35.59
C VAL A 427 0.85 -4.50 -36.36
N ALA A 428 2.08 -3.98 -36.23
CA ALA A 428 2.54 -2.80 -36.94
C ALA A 428 2.51 -2.99 -38.46
N ARG A 429 2.98 -4.14 -38.96
CA ARG A 429 2.96 -4.48 -40.40
C ARG A 429 1.53 -4.64 -40.94
N ARG A 430 0.58 -5.11 -40.14
CA ARG A 430 -0.84 -5.17 -40.51
C ARG A 430 -1.44 -3.78 -40.68
N LEU A 431 -1.35 -2.94 -39.64
CA LEU A 431 -1.93 -1.60 -39.66
C LEU A 431 -1.21 -0.65 -40.62
N ALA A 432 0.11 -0.80 -40.82
CA ALA A 432 0.85 -0.06 -41.85
C ALA A 432 0.35 -0.36 -43.27
N ARG A 433 0.09 -1.63 -43.63
CA ARG A 433 -0.50 -2.01 -44.94
C ARG A 433 -1.92 -1.45 -45.14
N GLN A 434 -2.64 -1.16 -44.06
CA GLN A 434 -3.95 -0.50 -44.09
C GLN A 434 -3.86 1.04 -44.19
N GLY A 435 -2.64 1.61 -44.35
CA GLY A 435 -2.40 3.06 -44.37
C GLY A 435 -2.37 3.71 -42.98
N ARG A 436 -2.24 2.92 -41.90
CA ARG A 436 -2.39 3.35 -40.50
C ARG A 436 -1.18 2.98 -39.62
N PRO A 437 0.08 3.23 -40.06
CA PRO A 437 1.26 2.79 -39.34
C PRO A 437 1.33 3.36 -37.92
N PRO A 438 1.91 2.64 -36.94
CA PRO A 438 2.30 3.24 -35.68
C PRO A 438 3.39 4.28 -35.91
N ALA A 439 3.46 5.26 -35.03
CA ALA A 439 4.44 6.34 -35.08
C ALA A 439 5.79 5.99 -34.43
N LEU A 440 5.86 4.87 -33.69
CA LEU A 440 7.03 4.36 -32.99
C LEU A 440 6.81 2.88 -32.62
N LEU A 441 7.85 2.05 -32.78
CA LEU A 441 7.99 0.79 -32.05
C LEU A 441 9.08 0.96 -30.98
N PHE A 442 8.75 0.77 -29.71
CA PHE A 442 9.72 0.75 -28.61
C PHE A 442 9.81 -0.68 -28.09
N LEU A 443 10.94 -1.35 -28.37
CA LEU A 443 11.12 -2.78 -28.21
C LEU A 443 12.21 -3.07 -27.18
N MET A 444 12.07 -4.17 -26.44
CA MET A 444 12.94 -4.51 -25.31
C MET A 444 13.21 -6.02 -25.25
N ALA A 445 14.44 -6.42 -24.97
CA ALA A 445 14.82 -7.80 -24.65
C ALA A 445 14.32 -8.85 -25.67
N CYS A 446 14.54 -8.64 -26.98
CA CYS A 446 14.06 -9.55 -28.02
C CYS A 446 15.02 -9.62 -29.23
N PRO A 447 15.36 -10.81 -29.75
CA PRO A 447 16.15 -10.93 -30.98
C PRO A 447 15.34 -10.44 -32.18
N ALA A 448 16.02 -10.06 -33.27
CA ALA A 448 15.37 -9.62 -34.51
C ALA A 448 14.31 -10.63 -35.00
N PRO A 449 13.19 -10.19 -35.60
CA PRO A 449 12.04 -11.04 -35.88
C PRO A 449 12.36 -12.13 -36.92
N SER A 450 13.38 -11.94 -37.75
CA SER A 450 13.91 -12.92 -38.70
C SER A 450 14.83 -13.99 -38.09
N LEU A 451 15.05 -13.97 -36.77
CA LEU A 451 15.91 -14.92 -36.06
C LEU A 451 15.05 -15.94 -35.29
N PRO A 452 15.40 -17.25 -35.36
CA PRO A 452 14.86 -18.24 -34.44
C PRO A 452 15.36 -17.96 -33.02
N LEU A 453 14.60 -18.37 -32.00
CA LEU A 453 15.11 -18.36 -30.63
C LEU A 453 16.17 -19.45 -30.46
N GLY A 454 17.35 -19.08 -29.93
CA GLY A 454 18.49 -20.00 -29.75
C GLY A 454 18.27 -21.12 -28.72
N ARG A 455 17.26 -20.97 -27.85
CA ARG A 455 16.70 -22.06 -27.03
C ARG A 455 15.23 -22.25 -27.38
N ARG A 456 14.82 -23.51 -27.53
CA ARG A 456 13.42 -23.95 -27.58
C ARG A 456 13.14 -24.74 -26.32
N ILE A 457 12.15 -24.31 -25.54
CA ILE A 457 11.77 -24.95 -24.27
C ILE A 457 10.31 -25.42 -24.30
N SER A 458 9.47 -24.88 -25.19
CA SER A 458 8.03 -25.21 -25.27
C SER A 458 7.73 -26.70 -25.51
N THR A 459 8.68 -27.44 -26.08
CA THR A 459 8.61 -28.88 -26.36
C THR A 459 9.24 -29.78 -25.29
N HIS A 460 9.91 -29.21 -24.27
CA HIS A 460 10.50 -29.99 -23.17
C HIS A 460 9.44 -30.76 -22.37
N ALA A 461 9.82 -31.89 -21.77
CA ALA A 461 9.01 -32.57 -20.76
C ALA A 461 8.65 -31.62 -19.60
N GLU A 462 7.56 -31.86 -18.89
CA GLU A 462 6.99 -30.88 -17.95
C GLU A 462 7.99 -30.46 -16.84
N ALA A 463 8.73 -31.41 -16.28
CA ALA A 463 9.76 -31.14 -15.28
C ALA A 463 10.93 -30.31 -15.82
N ASP A 464 11.39 -30.60 -17.05
CA ASP A 464 12.49 -29.86 -17.70
C ASP A 464 12.05 -28.45 -18.13
N PHE A 465 10.81 -28.29 -18.62
CA PHE A 465 10.22 -26.98 -18.91
C PHE A 465 10.09 -26.15 -17.63
N ALA A 466 9.56 -26.73 -16.56
CA ALA A 466 9.44 -26.05 -15.28
C ALA A 466 10.81 -25.66 -14.70
N ARG A 467 11.86 -26.49 -14.87
CA ARG A 467 13.25 -26.16 -14.50
C ARG A 467 13.77 -24.97 -15.30
N GLU A 468 13.62 -24.99 -16.62
CA GLU A 468 14.05 -23.87 -17.48
C GLU A 468 13.34 -22.56 -17.08
N VAL A 469 12.02 -22.60 -16.86
CA VAL A 469 11.24 -21.43 -16.37
C VAL A 469 11.79 -20.86 -15.06
N ARG A 470 12.30 -21.70 -14.14
CA ARG A 470 12.97 -21.22 -12.91
C ARG A 470 14.26 -20.46 -13.23
N HIS A 471 15.02 -20.91 -14.23
CA HIS A 471 16.28 -20.30 -14.65
C HIS A 471 16.12 -18.99 -15.44
N LEU A 472 14.97 -18.77 -16.12
CA LEU A 472 14.74 -17.53 -16.89
C LEU A 472 14.68 -16.25 -16.03
N GLY A 473 14.46 -16.36 -14.71
CA GLY A 473 14.37 -15.21 -13.79
C GLY A 473 13.12 -14.31 -13.96
N GLY A 474 12.24 -14.62 -14.90
CA GLY A 474 11.00 -13.87 -15.15
C GLY A 474 9.93 -14.08 -14.08
N THR A 475 9.81 -15.30 -13.58
CA THR A 475 8.84 -15.66 -12.54
C THR A 475 9.43 -15.33 -11.16
N PRO A 476 8.74 -14.57 -10.28
CA PRO A 476 9.25 -14.23 -8.95
C PRO A 476 9.55 -15.49 -8.11
N PRO A 477 10.57 -15.47 -7.20
CA PRO A 477 10.92 -16.64 -6.38
C PRO A 477 9.75 -17.20 -5.57
N GLU A 478 8.87 -16.34 -5.09
CA GLU A 478 7.65 -16.67 -4.36
C GLU A 478 6.67 -17.47 -5.23
N VAL A 479 6.58 -17.09 -6.51
CA VAL A 479 5.76 -17.79 -7.52
C VAL A 479 6.43 -19.09 -7.97
N LEU A 480 7.76 -19.15 -8.02
CA LEU A 480 8.51 -20.37 -8.35
C LEU A 480 8.45 -21.46 -7.26
N ALA A 481 8.17 -21.04 -6.02
CA ALA A 481 7.96 -21.91 -4.85
C ALA A 481 6.51 -22.42 -4.75
N ASP A 482 5.53 -21.67 -5.27
CA ASP A 482 4.11 -22.07 -5.31
C ASP A 482 3.85 -23.08 -6.45
N ALA A 483 3.64 -24.35 -6.07
CA ALA A 483 3.34 -25.42 -7.01
C ALA A 483 1.98 -25.27 -7.73
N GLU A 484 0.96 -24.66 -7.11
CA GLU A 484 -0.34 -24.48 -7.74
C GLU A 484 -0.36 -23.28 -8.69
N MET A 485 0.28 -22.18 -8.32
CA MET A 485 0.46 -21.05 -9.23
C MET A 485 1.38 -21.41 -10.39
N MET A 486 2.44 -22.21 -10.17
CA MET A 486 3.22 -22.79 -11.28
C MET A 486 2.35 -23.69 -12.17
N ARG A 487 1.55 -24.61 -11.62
CA ARG A 487 0.58 -25.44 -12.38
C ARG A 487 -0.41 -24.62 -13.19
N THR A 488 -0.79 -23.44 -12.69
CA THR A 488 -1.68 -22.48 -13.39
C THR A 488 -0.95 -21.70 -14.50
N LEU A 489 0.32 -21.36 -14.29
CA LEU A 489 1.14 -20.58 -15.23
C LEU A 489 1.81 -21.44 -16.32
N MET A 490 2.09 -22.72 -16.09
CA MET A 490 2.84 -23.56 -17.05
C MET A 490 2.14 -23.68 -18.41
N PRO A 491 0.81 -23.85 -18.52
CA PRO A 491 0.13 -23.85 -19.83
C PRO A 491 0.30 -22.52 -20.56
N ILE A 492 0.22 -21.39 -19.85
CA ILE A 492 0.32 -20.03 -20.40
C ILE A 492 1.75 -19.76 -20.89
N LEU A 493 2.75 -20.07 -20.06
CA LEU A 493 4.15 -19.96 -20.41
C LEU A 493 4.54 -20.89 -21.56
N ARG A 494 3.99 -22.11 -21.63
CA ARG A 494 4.25 -23.06 -22.72
C ARG A 494 3.63 -22.60 -24.04
N ASN A 495 2.37 -22.14 -24.02
CA ASN A 495 1.71 -21.52 -25.17
C ASN A 495 2.53 -20.35 -25.72
N ASP A 496 2.90 -19.42 -24.86
CA ASP A 496 3.65 -18.22 -25.23
C ASP A 496 5.08 -18.52 -25.69
N SER A 497 5.74 -19.52 -25.10
CA SER A 497 7.04 -19.99 -25.55
C SER A 497 6.93 -20.61 -26.95
N ALA A 498 5.93 -21.47 -27.20
CA ALA A 498 5.69 -22.05 -28.52
C ALA A 498 5.43 -20.96 -29.57
N LEU A 499 4.56 -19.99 -29.25
CA LEU A 499 4.26 -18.82 -30.06
C LEU A 499 5.53 -17.99 -30.40
N ALA A 500 6.44 -17.82 -29.43
CA ALA A 500 7.71 -17.09 -29.61
C ALA A 500 8.77 -17.90 -30.38
N GLU A 501 8.77 -19.23 -30.23
CA GLU A 501 9.72 -20.18 -30.85
C GLU A 501 9.36 -20.51 -32.30
N HIS A 502 8.07 -20.61 -32.62
CA HIS A 502 7.56 -20.89 -33.97
C HIS A 502 7.56 -19.65 -34.87
N TYR A 503 7.40 -18.44 -34.33
CA TYR A 503 7.47 -17.23 -35.14
C TYR A 503 8.90 -16.88 -35.57
N VAL A 504 9.15 -16.93 -36.88
CA VAL A 504 10.30 -16.34 -37.56
C VAL A 504 9.80 -15.60 -38.79
N ALA A 505 10.15 -14.32 -38.93
CA ALA A 505 9.82 -13.50 -40.09
C ALA A 505 10.73 -13.83 -41.29
N ALA A 506 10.28 -13.49 -42.50
CA ALA A 506 11.16 -13.45 -43.66
C ALA A 506 12.33 -12.46 -43.43
N ALA A 507 13.51 -12.75 -43.97
CA ALA A 507 14.73 -11.98 -43.71
C ALA A 507 14.68 -10.53 -44.22
N ASP A 508 13.84 -10.29 -45.23
CA ASP A 508 13.54 -9.01 -45.90
C ASP A 508 12.31 -8.29 -45.33
N ALA A 509 11.63 -8.87 -44.33
CA ALA A 509 10.43 -8.28 -43.75
C ALA A 509 10.73 -6.94 -43.07
N THR A 510 10.29 -5.82 -43.64
CA THR A 510 10.40 -4.49 -43.00
C THR A 510 9.08 -4.01 -42.40
N VAL A 511 9.17 -2.92 -41.64
CA VAL A 511 8.07 -1.99 -41.35
C VAL A 511 8.61 -0.55 -41.42
N ASP A 512 7.90 0.34 -42.11
CA ASP A 512 8.35 1.73 -42.33
C ASP A 512 8.00 2.64 -41.15
N VAL A 513 8.48 2.25 -39.97
CA VAL A 513 8.22 2.89 -38.68
C VAL A 513 9.54 2.99 -37.91
N PRO A 514 9.83 4.11 -37.21
CA PRO A 514 11.01 4.21 -36.36
C PRO A 514 10.99 3.14 -35.26
N ILE A 515 12.09 2.40 -35.12
CA ILE A 515 12.28 1.39 -34.07
C ILE A 515 13.33 1.87 -33.08
N VAL A 516 12.98 1.90 -31.79
CA VAL A 516 13.91 1.99 -30.67
C VAL A 516 14.05 0.60 -30.05
N MET A 517 15.26 0.06 -29.95
CA MET A 517 15.52 -1.23 -29.28
C MET A 517 16.37 -1.05 -28.01
N VAL A 518 15.89 -1.57 -26.88
CA VAL A 518 16.67 -1.67 -25.64
C VAL A 518 17.14 -3.10 -25.42
N ALA A 519 18.45 -3.31 -25.51
CA ALA A 519 19.14 -4.53 -25.13
C ALA A 519 19.74 -4.39 -23.71
N ALA A 520 20.13 -5.51 -23.09
CA ALA A 520 20.83 -5.50 -21.82
C ALA A 520 22.13 -6.32 -21.89
N GLY A 521 23.14 -5.92 -21.11
CA GLY A 521 24.49 -6.50 -21.17
C GLY A 521 24.55 -7.95 -20.71
N ASP A 522 23.74 -8.32 -19.71
CA ASP A 522 23.75 -9.63 -19.06
C ASP A 522 22.54 -10.49 -19.47
N ASP A 523 21.92 -10.21 -20.62
CA ASP A 523 20.77 -10.97 -21.12
C ASP A 523 21.21 -12.33 -21.71
N HIS A 524 21.12 -13.37 -20.89
CA HIS A 524 21.44 -14.76 -21.28
C HIS A 524 20.45 -15.39 -22.28
N LEU A 525 19.36 -14.69 -22.65
CA LEU A 525 18.36 -15.17 -23.61
C LEU A 525 18.42 -14.42 -24.95
N VAL A 526 19.02 -13.24 -24.99
CA VAL A 526 19.11 -12.38 -26.19
C VAL A 526 20.46 -11.66 -26.20
N THR A 527 21.34 -12.02 -27.12
CA THR A 527 22.61 -11.30 -27.26
C THR A 527 22.41 -9.88 -27.82
N VAL A 528 23.31 -8.97 -27.47
CA VAL A 528 23.32 -7.60 -28.00
C VAL A 528 23.42 -7.57 -29.53
N GLU A 529 24.03 -8.57 -30.16
CA GLU A 529 24.08 -8.68 -31.62
C GLU A 529 22.70 -9.05 -32.22
N GLU A 530 22.02 -10.03 -31.66
CA GLU A 530 20.66 -10.43 -32.08
C GLU A 530 19.64 -9.31 -31.89
N ALA A 531 19.78 -8.51 -30.83
CA ALA A 531 18.99 -7.31 -30.61
C ALA A 531 19.32 -6.20 -31.63
N ARG A 532 20.61 -5.94 -31.93
CA ARG A 532 21.00 -4.96 -32.95
C ARG A 532 20.53 -5.31 -34.36
N ARG A 533 20.37 -6.60 -34.69
CA ARG A 533 19.87 -7.05 -36.01
C ARG A 533 18.45 -6.54 -36.32
N TRP A 534 17.68 -6.02 -35.35
CA TRP A 534 16.42 -5.30 -35.59
C TRP A 534 16.58 -4.10 -36.56
N GLN A 535 17.78 -3.52 -36.69
CA GLN A 535 18.07 -2.47 -37.66
C GLN A 535 17.66 -2.82 -39.09
N ARG A 536 17.74 -4.11 -39.48
CA ARG A 536 17.35 -4.59 -40.82
C ARG A 536 15.85 -4.52 -41.10
N HIS A 537 15.04 -4.38 -40.06
CA HIS A 537 13.58 -4.43 -40.12
C HIS A 537 12.93 -3.03 -39.94
N ALA A 538 13.74 -2.00 -39.70
CA ALA A 538 13.33 -0.64 -39.33
C ALA A 538 13.40 0.35 -40.52
N GLY A 539 12.39 0.31 -41.40
CA GLY A 539 12.40 1.05 -42.68
C GLY A 539 12.45 2.58 -42.56
N ALA A 540 11.96 3.13 -41.45
CA ALA A 540 11.97 4.59 -41.18
C ALA A 540 12.96 5.03 -40.09
N GLY A 541 13.96 4.19 -39.76
CA GLY A 541 15.07 4.53 -38.86
C GLY A 541 15.15 3.65 -37.61
N PHE A 542 16.39 3.46 -37.13
CA PHE A 542 16.71 2.62 -35.98
C PHE A 542 17.54 3.40 -34.96
N ASP A 543 17.12 3.35 -33.70
CA ASP A 543 17.85 3.84 -32.53
C ASP A 543 17.93 2.72 -31.49
N TRP A 544 18.94 2.73 -30.62
CA TRP A 544 19.11 1.63 -29.67
C TRP A 544 19.84 2.06 -28.39
N HIS A 545 19.52 1.37 -27.30
CA HIS A 545 20.13 1.56 -25.99
C HIS A 545 20.62 0.22 -25.42
N LEU A 546 21.64 0.29 -24.57
CA LEU A 546 22.16 -0.82 -23.79
C LEU A 546 22.07 -0.46 -22.31
N VAL A 547 21.58 -1.38 -21.48
CA VAL A 547 21.53 -1.23 -20.01
C VAL A 547 22.25 -2.38 -19.29
N ASP A 548 22.75 -2.14 -18.08
CA ASP A 548 23.27 -3.20 -17.21
C ASP A 548 22.11 -3.99 -16.56
N GLY A 549 22.23 -5.32 -16.53
CA GLY A 549 21.21 -6.26 -16.09
C GLY A 549 20.88 -7.34 -17.13
N GLY A 550 20.09 -8.35 -16.72
CA GLY A 550 19.59 -9.42 -17.58
C GLY A 550 18.17 -9.18 -18.12
N HIS A 551 17.59 -10.18 -18.81
CA HIS A 551 16.34 -10.11 -19.60
C HIS A 551 15.17 -9.33 -18.97
N PHE A 552 15.00 -9.37 -17.65
CA PHE A 552 13.92 -8.71 -16.92
C PHE A 552 14.29 -7.34 -16.33
N PHE A 553 15.29 -6.66 -16.91
CA PHE A 553 15.74 -5.31 -16.55
C PHE A 553 14.60 -4.28 -16.47
N LEU A 554 13.51 -4.46 -17.23
CA LEU A 554 12.36 -3.55 -17.24
C LEU A 554 11.69 -3.32 -15.88
N ARG A 555 11.88 -4.24 -14.92
CA ARG A 555 11.41 -4.08 -13.53
C ARG A 555 12.24 -3.07 -12.74
N GLN A 556 13.54 -3.05 -12.99
CA GLN A 556 14.53 -2.21 -12.29
C GLN A 556 14.69 -0.85 -12.98
N ARG A 557 14.81 -0.85 -14.31
CA ARG A 557 15.07 0.33 -15.16
C ARG A 557 13.80 1.09 -15.58
N ARG A 558 12.61 0.77 -15.01
CA ARG A 558 11.30 1.32 -15.43
C ARG A 558 11.30 2.83 -15.70
N ARG A 559 11.93 3.64 -14.83
CA ARG A 559 11.98 5.10 -14.98
C ARG A 559 12.76 5.50 -16.24
N GLU A 560 13.99 5.02 -16.36
CA GLU A 560 14.90 5.24 -17.49
C GLU A 560 14.25 4.83 -18.83
N LEU A 561 13.61 3.66 -18.87
CA LEU A 561 12.84 3.20 -20.03
C LEU A 561 11.61 4.06 -20.35
N THR A 562 10.94 4.58 -19.31
CA THR A 562 9.83 5.52 -19.50
C THR A 562 10.35 6.85 -20.05
N ASP A 563 11.43 7.39 -19.49
CA ASP A 563 12.04 8.65 -19.94
C ASP A 563 12.51 8.54 -21.41
N TRP A 564 13.15 7.44 -21.81
CA TRP A 564 13.51 7.17 -23.22
C TRP A 564 12.30 6.97 -24.14
N LEU A 565 11.25 6.27 -23.67
CA LEU A 565 10.00 6.14 -24.42
C LEU A 565 9.35 7.50 -24.66
N LEU A 566 9.32 8.37 -23.64
CA LEU A 566 8.81 9.74 -23.76
C LEU A 566 9.62 10.57 -24.76
N ASP A 567 10.95 10.48 -24.74
CA ASP A 567 11.81 11.20 -25.69
C ASP A 567 11.78 10.61 -27.11
N ALA A 568 11.55 9.30 -27.27
CA ALA A 568 11.24 8.70 -28.57
C ALA A 568 9.87 9.15 -29.11
N LEU A 569 8.84 9.19 -28.26
CA LEU A 569 7.52 9.71 -28.61
C LEU A 569 7.59 11.20 -28.98
N ARG A 570 8.34 12.02 -28.22
CA ARG A 570 8.63 13.43 -28.53
C ARG A 570 9.37 13.59 -29.86
N ARG A 571 10.37 12.76 -30.14
CA ARG A 571 11.08 12.78 -31.44
C ARG A 571 10.13 12.44 -32.58
N SER A 572 9.31 11.40 -32.46
CA SER A 572 8.29 11.05 -33.46
C SER A 572 7.21 12.14 -33.60
N GLU A 573 6.75 12.74 -32.50
CA GLU A 573 5.82 13.87 -32.50
C GLU A 573 6.43 15.08 -33.22
N ARG A 574 7.71 15.41 -32.94
CA ARG A 574 8.44 16.50 -33.59
C ARG A 574 8.75 16.24 -35.06
N THR A 575 9.07 15.02 -35.48
CA THR A 575 9.27 14.71 -36.90
C THR A 575 7.97 14.88 -37.67
N ARG A 576 6.85 14.39 -37.13
CA ARG A 576 5.51 14.53 -37.71
C ARG A 576 4.99 15.97 -37.65
N GLN A 577 5.29 16.68 -36.57
CA GLN A 577 5.01 18.10 -36.44
C GLN A 577 5.87 18.89 -37.42
N ALA A 578 7.16 18.63 -37.59
CA ALA A 578 7.99 19.31 -38.59
C ALA A 578 7.47 19.06 -40.02
N GLN A 579 7.04 17.82 -40.33
CA GLN A 579 6.34 17.48 -41.58
C GLN A 579 5.01 18.26 -41.78
N THR A 580 4.44 18.87 -40.73
CA THR A 580 3.26 19.75 -40.79
C THR A 580 3.55 21.22 -40.40
N ALA A 581 4.76 21.54 -39.94
CA ALA A 581 5.17 22.80 -39.30
C ALA A 581 6.47 23.39 -39.88
N VAL A 582 6.81 22.99 -41.11
CA VAL A 582 7.40 23.90 -42.11
C VAL A 582 6.56 25.20 -42.27
N ALA A 583 5.37 25.26 -41.65
CA ALA A 583 4.51 26.43 -41.46
C ALA A 583 4.77 27.33 -40.20
N GLY A 584 5.76 27.10 -39.32
CA GLY A 584 6.32 28.17 -38.44
C GLY A 584 6.31 28.02 -36.88
N ALA A 585 7.06 28.92 -36.21
CA ALA A 585 7.31 29.13 -34.74
C ALA A 585 8.00 30.53 -34.51
N PRO A 586 8.59 31.00 -33.35
CA PRO A 586 8.73 30.49 -31.94
C PRO A 586 8.68 31.54 -30.74
N ASP A 587 8.92 31.10 -29.47
CA ASP A 587 9.60 31.67 -28.24
C ASP A 587 9.39 33.12 -27.64
N ALA A 588 9.73 33.52 -26.37
CA ALA A 588 9.94 32.85 -25.03
C ALA A 588 9.87 33.76 -23.70
N PRO A 589 10.88 34.07 -22.80
CA PRO A 589 10.67 34.15 -21.30
C PRO A 589 11.31 35.34 -20.46
N GLY A 590 11.18 35.36 -19.09
CA GLY A 590 11.84 36.33 -18.13
C GLY A 590 11.71 36.04 -16.58
N ASN A 591 12.54 36.64 -15.67
CA ASN A 591 12.73 36.26 -14.22
C ASN A 591 13.46 37.32 -13.28
N ALA A 592 13.36 37.31 -11.91
CA ALA A 592 14.31 37.91 -10.89
C ALA A 592 13.95 37.73 -9.35
N SER A 593 14.87 38.06 -8.37
CA SER A 593 14.72 37.87 -6.87
C SER A 593 15.64 38.75 -5.92
N ALA A 594 15.59 38.64 -4.56
CA ALA A 594 16.41 39.42 -3.55
C ALA A 594 16.58 38.82 -2.08
N GLN A 595 17.35 39.45 -1.14
CA GLN A 595 17.86 38.90 0.18
C GLN A 595 17.77 39.81 1.47
N PRO A 596 18.02 39.33 2.73
CA PRO A 596 17.90 40.08 4.04
C PRO A 596 19.12 40.09 5.04
N ARG A 597 18.97 40.68 6.27
CA ARG A 597 20.00 40.99 7.33
C ARG A 597 19.90 40.18 8.68
N ALA A 598 20.69 40.54 9.73
CA ALA A 598 21.00 39.75 10.96
C ALA A 598 20.75 40.45 12.36
N PRO A 599 20.84 39.76 13.54
CA PRO A 599 20.34 40.20 14.88
C PRO A 599 21.37 40.30 16.05
N SER A 600 20.89 40.45 17.32
CA SER A 600 21.68 40.64 18.58
C SER A 600 21.27 39.70 19.76
N THR A 601 21.89 39.84 20.95
CA THR A 601 22.07 38.75 21.97
C THR A 601 21.56 38.99 23.41
N SER A 602 21.24 37.92 24.16
CA SER A 602 21.27 37.80 25.64
C SER A 602 21.27 36.34 26.19
N ALA A 603 22.13 36.06 27.19
CA ALA A 603 22.20 34.88 28.10
C ALA A 603 22.55 33.48 27.51
N ASN A 604 23.47 32.76 28.18
CA ASN A 604 24.24 31.64 27.61
C ASN A 604 24.03 30.29 28.30
N LEU A 605 23.48 29.33 27.56
CA LEU A 605 23.76 27.90 27.76
C LEU A 605 25.16 27.64 27.17
N VAL A 606 26.15 27.34 28.01
CA VAL A 606 27.54 27.19 27.55
C VAL A 606 27.85 25.74 27.17
N LEU A 607 28.37 25.56 25.95
CA LEU A 607 28.95 24.31 25.43
C LEU A 607 30.47 24.47 25.35
N ALA A 608 31.21 23.57 26.01
CA ALA A 608 32.67 23.60 26.07
C ALA A 608 33.34 23.06 24.78
N PRO A 609 34.63 23.37 24.54
CA PRO A 609 35.37 22.77 23.44
C PRO A 609 35.41 21.24 23.54
N GLY A 610 35.07 20.55 22.46
CA GLY A 610 35.00 19.09 22.42
C GLY A 610 33.81 18.47 23.18
N GLU A 611 32.83 19.26 23.62
CA GLU A 611 31.61 18.76 24.27
C GLU A 611 30.47 18.48 23.26
N ILE A 612 29.70 17.42 23.52
CA ILE A 612 28.35 17.24 22.96
C ILE A 612 27.31 17.40 24.07
N LEU A 613 26.34 18.29 23.86
CA LEU A 613 25.17 18.43 24.72
C LEU A 613 23.98 17.72 24.06
N VAL A 614 23.24 16.93 24.84
CA VAL A 614 21.93 16.40 24.48
C VAL A 614 20.89 16.93 25.45
N VAL A 615 19.78 17.43 24.92
CA VAL A 615 18.64 17.90 25.69
C VAL A 615 17.41 17.06 25.34
N THR A 616 16.80 16.43 26.33
CA THR A 616 15.60 15.60 26.17
C THR A 616 14.34 16.30 26.68
N ALA A 617 13.18 16.00 26.08
CA ALA A 617 11.90 16.58 26.49
C ALA A 617 10.73 15.59 26.28
N PRO A 618 9.70 15.62 27.14
CA PRO A 618 8.51 14.80 26.96
C PRO A 618 7.53 15.44 25.96
N ARG A 619 6.75 14.62 25.25
CA ARG A 619 5.66 15.05 24.36
C ARG A 619 4.66 15.98 25.07
N SER A 620 4.37 15.69 26.34
CA SER A 620 3.43 16.45 27.19
C SER A 620 3.83 17.92 27.42
N LEU A 621 5.09 18.30 27.15
CA LEU A 621 5.53 19.70 27.09
C LEU A 621 4.61 20.53 26.20
N ALA A 622 4.16 19.98 25.06
CA ALA A 622 3.33 20.65 24.06
C ALA A 622 2.06 21.29 24.64
N ALA A 623 1.47 20.72 25.70
CA ALA A 623 0.29 21.26 26.37
C ALA A 623 0.53 22.60 27.08
N ARG A 624 1.80 23.01 27.27
CA ARG A 624 2.21 24.28 27.87
C ARG A 624 2.81 25.26 26.84
N LEU A 625 2.84 24.91 25.55
CA LEU A 625 3.54 25.68 24.52
C LEU A 625 2.58 26.43 23.58
N THR A 626 2.96 27.66 23.23
CA THR A 626 2.36 28.37 22.09
C THR A 626 3.20 28.18 20.82
N PRO A 627 2.58 27.99 19.63
CA PRO A 627 3.31 27.90 18.36
C PRO A 627 4.11 29.15 17.96
N ALA A 628 3.91 30.29 18.63
CA ALA A 628 4.56 31.57 18.31
C ALA A 628 6.11 31.59 18.38
N ALA A 629 6.74 30.57 18.99
CA ALA A 629 8.20 30.40 18.97
C ALA A 629 8.71 29.62 17.73
N LEU A 630 7.81 29.06 16.92
CA LEU A 630 8.10 28.39 15.64
C LEU A 630 8.02 29.39 14.47
N SER A 631 8.75 29.16 13.38
CA SER A 631 8.56 29.95 12.16
C SER A 631 7.28 29.56 11.42
N ASP A 632 6.78 30.43 10.55
CA ASP A 632 5.53 30.23 9.80
C ASP A 632 5.47 28.88 9.06
N ASP A 633 6.58 28.39 8.51
CA ASP A 633 6.64 27.07 7.87
C ASP A 633 6.46 25.90 8.85
N GLU A 634 7.00 26.03 10.06
CA GLU A 634 6.83 25.05 11.12
C GLU A 634 5.41 25.15 11.71
N GLN A 635 4.81 26.34 11.78
CA GLN A 635 3.40 26.51 12.14
C GLN A 635 2.45 25.93 11.06
N ARG A 636 2.75 26.17 9.77
CA ARG A 636 2.06 25.53 8.62
C ARG A 636 2.20 24.02 8.66
N GLN A 637 3.36 23.49 9.03
CA GLN A 637 3.59 22.05 9.15
C GLN A 637 2.90 21.46 10.39
N LEU A 638 2.92 22.16 11.53
CA LEU A 638 2.18 21.81 12.73
C LEU A 638 0.67 21.67 12.45
N ALA A 639 0.10 22.59 11.67
CA ALA A 639 -1.31 22.59 11.27
C ALA A 639 -1.69 21.43 10.30
N ARG A 640 -0.71 20.72 9.71
CA ARG A 640 -0.97 19.57 8.81
C ARG A 640 -1.12 18.23 9.54
N PHE A 641 -0.80 18.14 10.82
CA PHE A 641 -0.90 16.89 11.57
C PHE A 641 -2.35 16.57 11.94
N ALA A 642 -2.88 15.49 11.34
CA ALA A 642 -4.24 14.98 11.57
C ALA A 642 -4.45 14.30 12.94
N PHE A 643 -3.38 14.04 13.70
CA PHE A 643 -3.41 13.35 14.98
C PHE A 643 -2.70 14.19 16.05
N ASP A 644 -3.35 14.37 17.19
CA ASP A 644 -2.88 15.27 18.24
C ASP A 644 -1.51 14.85 18.79
N ALA A 645 -1.27 13.55 19.00
CA ALA A 645 0.03 13.02 19.46
C ALA A 645 1.19 13.23 18.46
N ASP A 646 0.91 13.38 17.16
CA ASP A 646 1.94 13.74 16.16
C ASP A 646 2.19 15.26 16.16
N ARG A 647 1.11 16.05 16.30
CA ARG A 647 1.17 17.52 16.42
C ARG A 647 1.92 17.95 17.69
N GLU A 648 1.63 17.31 18.81
CA GLU A 648 2.30 17.52 20.11
C GLU A 648 3.80 17.20 20.03
N ARG A 649 4.17 16.03 19.46
CA ARG A 649 5.58 15.68 19.24
C ARG A 649 6.30 16.72 18.40
N TYR A 650 5.71 17.15 17.29
CA TYR A 650 6.32 18.14 16.41
C TYR A 650 6.50 19.50 17.11
N LEU A 651 5.49 19.97 17.86
CA LEU A 651 5.57 21.20 18.65
C LEU A 651 6.68 21.12 19.70
N ALA A 652 6.69 20.07 20.53
CA ALA A 652 7.71 19.87 21.57
C ALA A 652 9.12 19.80 20.96
N ALA A 653 9.30 19.04 19.87
CA ALA A 653 10.59 18.86 19.21
C ALA A 653 11.14 20.14 18.58
N HIS A 654 10.34 20.84 17.77
CA HIS A 654 10.79 22.05 17.10
C HIS A 654 10.94 23.24 18.07
N TRP A 655 10.13 23.31 19.13
CA TRP A 655 10.30 24.30 20.20
C TRP A 655 11.57 24.05 21.01
N ALA A 656 11.80 22.81 21.47
CA ALA A 656 13.03 22.45 22.21
C ALA A 656 14.29 22.75 21.38
N LYS A 657 14.30 22.34 20.09
CA LYS A 657 15.37 22.69 19.13
C LYS A 657 15.64 24.19 19.12
N ARG A 658 14.62 25.03 18.89
CA ARG A 658 14.78 26.49 18.79
C ARG A 658 15.19 27.14 20.10
N LYS A 659 14.73 26.62 21.25
CA LYS A 659 15.10 27.13 22.57
C LYS A 659 16.55 26.80 22.91
N VAL A 660 16.96 25.53 22.79
CA VAL A 660 18.33 25.10 23.07
C VAL A 660 19.35 25.84 22.18
N LEU A 661 19.08 25.93 20.87
CA LEU A 661 19.94 26.68 19.94
C LEU A 661 19.91 28.20 20.18
N GLY A 662 18.75 28.75 20.57
CA GLY A 662 18.62 30.16 20.92
C GLY A 662 19.51 30.52 22.11
N THR A 663 19.40 29.78 23.22
CA THR A 663 20.22 30.01 24.42
C THR A 663 21.71 29.73 24.20
N LEU A 664 22.09 28.85 23.27
CA LEU A 664 23.50 28.58 22.89
C LEU A 664 24.15 29.70 22.06
N LEU A 665 23.32 30.56 21.47
CA LEU A 665 23.70 31.70 20.62
C LEU A 665 23.27 33.04 21.21
N ALA A 666 22.67 33.02 22.41
CA ALA A 666 22.01 34.16 23.03
C ALA A 666 20.92 34.81 22.12
N ALA A 667 20.41 34.09 21.11
CA ALA A 667 19.54 34.62 20.06
C ALA A 667 18.05 34.27 20.27
N ALA A 668 17.15 35.11 19.75
CA ALA A 668 15.71 34.85 19.85
C ALA A 668 15.31 33.55 19.10
N PRO A 669 14.56 32.62 19.73
CA PRO A 669 14.19 31.33 19.12
C PRO A 669 13.58 31.44 17.71
N GLN A 670 12.78 32.48 17.48
CA GLN A 670 12.11 32.77 16.21
C GLN A 670 13.02 33.41 15.14
N SER A 671 14.13 34.08 15.51
CA SER A 671 15.07 34.64 14.53
C SER A 671 16.05 33.62 13.96
N LEU A 672 16.11 32.40 14.52
CA LEU A 672 16.93 31.32 14.00
C LEU A 672 16.43 30.87 12.61
N ARG A 673 17.32 30.92 11.62
CA ARG A 673 17.06 30.54 10.22
C ARG A 673 17.73 29.21 9.90
N PHE A 674 16.95 28.24 9.46
CA PHE A 674 17.42 26.88 9.15
C PHE A 674 17.50 26.66 7.64
N GLY A 675 18.55 25.98 7.19
CA GLY A 675 18.69 25.42 5.85
C GLY A 675 18.68 23.90 5.90
N ALA A 676 18.65 23.25 4.73
CA ALA A 676 18.81 21.80 4.60
C ALA A 676 20.00 21.49 3.68
N GLN A 677 20.78 20.47 4.04
CA GLN A 677 21.81 19.89 3.17
C GLN A 677 21.16 19.02 2.07
N ALA A 678 21.94 18.57 1.09
CA ALA A 678 21.42 17.75 -0.03
C ALA A 678 20.71 16.45 0.42
N GLY A 679 21.17 15.83 1.53
CA GLY A 679 20.52 14.69 2.17
C GLY A 679 19.41 15.06 3.17
N GLY A 680 18.88 16.29 3.13
CA GLY A 680 17.78 16.74 3.99
C GLY A 680 18.15 17.11 5.43
N LYS A 681 19.36 16.78 5.90
CA LYS A 681 19.83 17.16 7.25
C LYS A 681 19.73 18.68 7.46
N PRO A 682 19.05 19.17 8.51
CA PRO A 682 18.95 20.59 8.77
C PRO A 682 20.27 21.14 9.34
N TYR A 683 20.59 22.38 8.99
CA TYR A 683 21.69 23.15 9.55
C TYR A 683 21.23 24.58 9.88
N LEU A 684 21.99 25.30 10.71
CA LEU A 684 21.68 26.67 11.10
C LEU A 684 22.44 27.64 10.18
N ILE A 685 21.72 28.57 9.54
CA ILE A 685 22.29 29.46 8.52
C ILE A 685 23.12 30.56 9.19
N GLY A 686 24.40 30.64 8.81
CA GLY A 686 25.34 31.65 9.31
C GLY A 686 26.12 31.23 10.57
N GLU A 687 25.91 30.02 11.08
CA GLU A 687 26.44 29.56 12.36
C GLU A 687 27.27 28.28 12.23
N ALA A 688 28.33 28.15 13.04
CA ALA A 688 29.19 26.97 13.08
C ALA A 688 28.65 25.82 13.96
N LEU A 689 27.50 26.02 14.62
CA LEU A 689 26.87 25.00 15.47
C LEU A 689 26.21 23.89 14.65
N HIS A 690 26.73 22.67 14.80
CA HIS A 690 26.09 21.47 14.30
C HIS A 690 25.03 21.00 15.30
N PHE A 691 23.87 20.58 14.81
CA PHE A 691 22.83 19.98 15.65
C PHE A 691 22.15 18.79 14.97
N SER A 692 21.37 18.06 15.77
CA SER A 692 20.49 16.99 15.33
C SER A 692 19.24 16.94 16.22
N LEU A 693 18.15 16.38 15.69
CA LEU A 693 16.85 16.28 16.35
C LEU A 693 16.22 14.92 16.02
N SER A 694 15.68 14.24 17.03
CA SER A 694 14.84 13.05 16.85
C SER A 694 13.71 13.00 17.88
N HIS A 695 12.68 12.20 17.60
CA HIS A 695 11.53 12.01 18.49
C HIS A 695 10.87 10.65 18.28
N SER A 696 10.44 9.98 19.35
CA SER A 696 9.75 8.69 19.28
C SER A 696 8.90 8.45 20.52
N GLY A 697 7.74 7.82 20.34
CA GLY A 697 6.78 7.62 21.43
C GLY A 697 6.41 8.94 22.11
N ASP A 698 6.73 9.07 23.40
CA ASP A 698 6.53 10.29 24.19
C ASP A 698 7.81 11.11 24.43
N GLN A 699 8.90 10.83 23.71
CA GLN A 699 10.21 11.44 23.92
C GLN A 699 10.71 12.25 22.72
N VAL A 700 11.49 13.29 23.02
CA VAL A 700 12.21 14.17 22.10
C VAL A 700 13.68 14.23 22.54
N ALA A 701 14.61 14.28 21.59
CA ALA A 701 16.03 14.54 21.85
C ALA A 701 16.61 15.55 20.84
N VAL A 702 17.32 16.56 21.35
CA VAL A 702 18.10 17.54 20.58
C VAL A 702 19.57 17.38 20.95
N ALA A 703 20.47 17.14 20.00
CA ALA A 703 21.91 17.14 20.25
C ALA A 703 22.60 18.31 19.55
N VAL A 704 23.64 18.89 20.17
CA VAL A 704 24.39 20.04 19.64
C VAL A 704 25.90 19.90 19.91
N CYS A 705 26.72 20.27 18.91
CA CYS A 705 28.18 20.31 18.97
C CYS A 705 28.72 21.58 18.27
N ARG A 706 29.78 22.21 18.82
CA ARG A 706 30.42 23.41 18.24
C ARG A 706 31.47 23.13 17.14
N HIS A 707 32.01 21.92 17.06
CA HIS A 707 33.25 21.66 16.31
C HIS A 707 33.20 20.48 15.34
N ALA A 708 32.14 19.67 15.37
CA ALA A 708 31.97 18.54 14.46
C ALA A 708 30.50 18.23 14.19
N PRO A 709 30.17 17.59 13.05
CA PRO A 709 28.84 17.04 12.82
C PRO A 709 28.43 16.10 13.94
N VAL A 710 27.23 16.32 14.49
CA VAL A 710 26.58 15.45 15.47
C VAL A 710 25.30 14.86 14.87
N GLY A 711 24.95 13.65 15.29
CA GLY A 711 23.66 13.01 15.09
C GLY A 711 23.08 12.51 16.41
N VAL A 712 21.76 12.52 16.54
CA VAL A 712 21.03 11.92 17.67
C VAL A 712 19.89 11.08 17.14
N ASP A 713 19.63 9.96 17.79
CA ASP A 713 18.39 9.23 17.61
C ASP A 713 17.78 8.80 18.95
N ILE A 714 16.46 8.69 18.98
CA ILE A 714 15.72 8.25 20.16
C ILE A 714 14.54 7.39 19.73
N GLU A 715 14.46 6.17 20.25
CA GLU A 715 13.36 5.23 19.98
C GLU A 715 12.73 4.72 21.27
N GLN A 716 11.40 4.67 21.29
CA GLN A 716 10.64 4.03 22.37
C GLN A 716 10.04 2.72 21.84
N ALA A 717 10.32 1.62 22.53
CA ALA A 717 9.86 0.26 22.23
C ALA A 717 8.33 0.14 22.17
N ARG A 718 7.82 -0.77 21.32
CA ARG A 718 6.38 -0.86 21.01
C ARG A 718 5.86 -2.29 20.85
N GLY A 719 6.64 -3.31 21.18
CA GLY A 719 6.26 -4.72 21.05
C GLY A 719 6.23 -5.16 19.59
N ILE A 720 7.17 -4.70 18.77
CA ILE A 720 7.21 -4.97 17.33
C ILE A 720 8.11 -6.18 17.05
N ALA A 721 7.61 -7.15 16.27
CA ALA A 721 8.39 -8.29 15.78
C ALA A 721 9.48 -7.84 14.78
N CYS A 722 10.64 -7.42 15.31
CA CYS A 722 11.76 -6.81 14.58
C CYS A 722 12.49 -7.74 13.57
N HIS A 723 12.25 -9.05 13.65
CA HIS A 723 12.98 -10.09 12.92
C HIS A 723 13.09 -9.85 11.40
N ALA A 724 12.01 -9.41 10.74
CA ALA A 724 12.00 -9.20 9.28
C ALA A 724 12.86 -8.00 8.81
N SER A 725 13.21 -7.07 9.70
CA SER A 725 14.03 -5.89 9.38
C SER A 725 15.47 -6.01 9.85
N ALA A 726 15.73 -6.79 10.91
CA ALA A 726 17.06 -6.97 11.50
C ALA A 726 18.14 -7.36 10.46
N ALA A 727 17.83 -8.27 9.53
CA ALA A 727 18.75 -8.75 8.50
C ALA A 727 19.20 -7.70 7.46
N ARG A 728 18.59 -6.50 7.43
CA ARG A 728 18.99 -5.36 6.56
C ARG A 728 19.65 -4.20 7.33
N ILE A 729 19.75 -4.34 8.65
CA ILE A 729 20.12 -3.26 9.58
C ILE A 729 21.32 -3.67 10.44
N MET A 730 21.35 -4.93 10.89
CA MET A 730 22.42 -5.46 11.72
C MET A 730 23.54 -6.06 10.84
N HIS A 731 24.77 -5.64 11.10
CA HIS A 731 25.96 -6.24 10.51
C HIS A 731 26.28 -7.54 11.30
N PRO A 732 26.69 -8.66 10.66
CA PRO A 732 26.87 -9.95 11.35
C PRO A 732 27.85 -9.96 12.53
N LEU A 733 28.74 -8.97 12.61
CA LEU A 733 29.69 -8.78 13.72
C LEU A 733 29.36 -7.58 14.63
N ASP A 734 28.11 -7.10 14.65
CA ASP A 734 27.67 -6.04 15.58
C ASP A 734 27.75 -6.52 17.03
N ARG A 735 28.56 -5.83 17.84
CA ARG A 735 28.65 -6.05 19.29
C ARG A 735 27.83 -5.00 20.01
N ILE A 736 26.58 -5.34 20.32
CA ILE A 736 25.67 -4.54 21.14
C ILE A 736 25.97 -4.74 22.62
N ALA A 737 25.76 -3.70 23.44
CA ALA A 737 26.00 -3.74 24.88
C ALA A 737 25.17 -4.83 25.59
N PRO A 738 25.74 -5.51 26.62
CA PRO A 738 25.13 -6.69 27.23
C PRO A 738 23.78 -6.42 27.90
N GLN A 739 23.56 -5.21 28.42
CA GLN A 739 22.30 -4.79 29.05
C GLN A 739 21.13 -4.57 28.06
N CYS A 740 21.35 -4.76 26.76
CA CYS A 740 20.25 -4.90 25.79
C CYS A 740 19.92 -6.40 25.70
N GLU A 741 19.02 -6.88 26.56
CA GLU A 741 18.81 -8.31 26.74
C GLU A 741 17.86 -8.92 25.69
N THR A 742 16.75 -8.26 25.37
CA THR A 742 15.75 -8.82 24.44
C THR A 742 16.13 -8.61 22.96
N PRO A 743 15.55 -9.37 22.02
CA PRO A 743 15.72 -9.12 20.59
C PRO A 743 15.24 -7.72 20.15
N GLU A 744 14.17 -7.18 20.75
CA GLU A 744 13.69 -5.81 20.46
C GLU A 744 14.71 -4.78 20.98
N ASP A 745 15.24 -4.93 22.20
CA ASP A 745 16.25 -4.01 22.74
C ASP A 745 17.54 -4.00 21.90
N ARG A 746 18.02 -5.19 21.49
CA ARG A 746 19.24 -5.33 20.68
C ARG A 746 19.06 -4.70 19.30
N PHE A 747 17.89 -4.91 18.69
CA PHE A 747 17.53 -4.30 17.41
C PHE A 747 17.41 -2.78 17.53
N LEU A 748 16.70 -2.26 18.54
CA LEU A 748 16.51 -0.82 18.75
C LEU A 748 17.82 -0.10 19.12
N ALA A 749 18.71 -0.73 19.89
CA ALA A 749 20.05 -0.21 20.14
C ALA A 749 20.87 -0.13 18.84
N ALA A 750 20.90 -1.21 18.04
CA ALA A 750 21.60 -1.23 16.75
C ALA A 750 21.04 -0.18 15.76
N TRP A 751 19.71 -0.10 15.64
CA TRP A 751 19.01 0.89 14.83
C TRP A 751 19.33 2.32 15.26
N SER A 752 19.14 2.66 16.54
CA SER A 752 19.36 4.01 17.06
C SER A 752 20.81 4.46 16.85
N LEU A 753 21.79 3.56 17.04
CA LEU A 753 23.21 3.85 16.79
C LEU A 753 23.47 4.15 15.30
N LYS A 754 22.89 3.38 14.37
CA LYS A 754 23.11 3.58 12.92
C LYS A 754 22.34 4.77 12.37
N GLU A 755 21.13 5.03 12.85
CA GLU A 755 20.40 6.28 12.59
C GLU A 755 21.12 7.50 13.17
N ALA A 756 21.71 7.41 14.36
CA ALA A 756 22.55 8.50 14.88
C ALA A 756 23.76 8.77 13.98
N VAL A 757 24.44 7.74 13.43
CA VAL A 757 25.52 7.93 12.44
C VAL A 757 24.99 8.50 11.11
N ALA A 758 23.85 8.03 10.62
CA ALA A 758 23.22 8.54 9.40
C ALA A 758 22.77 10.01 9.53
N LYS A 759 22.27 10.39 10.71
CA LYS A 759 21.93 11.76 11.11
C LYS A 759 23.17 12.59 11.41
N CYS A 760 24.32 11.98 11.75
CA CYS A 760 25.60 12.66 11.88
C CYS A 760 26.14 13.09 10.51
N THR A 761 26.24 12.14 9.56
CA THR A 761 26.75 12.38 8.20
C THR A 761 25.77 13.16 7.32
N GLY A 762 24.46 13.03 7.55
CA GLY A 762 23.43 13.55 6.66
C GLY A 762 23.16 12.65 5.44
N ALA A 763 23.68 11.41 5.43
CA ALA A 763 23.42 10.44 4.36
C ALA A 763 22.03 9.78 4.48
N GLY A 764 21.44 9.74 5.68
CA GLY A 764 20.19 9.02 5.93
C GLY A 764 20.28 7.55 5.51
N LEU A 765 19.21 7.02 4.91
CA LEU A 765 19.11 5.65 4.43
C LEU A 765 20.02 5.31 3.23
N ALA A 766 20.83 6.25 2.72
CA ALA A 766 21.89 5.95 1.75
C ALA A 766 23.17 5.39 2.39
N LEU A 767 23.27 5.43 3.73
CA LEU A 767 24.34 4.77 4.49
C LEU A 767 24.03 3.26 4.59
N PRO A 768 24.94 2.34 4.20
CA PRO A 768 24.68 0.91 4.24
C PRO A 768 24.76 0.37 5.68
N PHE A 769 23.60 0.25 6.34
CA PHE A 769 23.53 -0.14 7.76
C PHE A 769 24.03 -1.57 8.00
N ASP A 770 23.74 -2.50 7.08
CA ASP A 770 24.25 -3.88 7.08
C ASP A 770 25.78 -3.98 7.02
N SER A 771 26.45 -2.95 6.49
CA SER A 771 27.88 -2.85 6.27
C SER A 771 28.59 -1.98 7.33
N LEU A 772 27.82 -1.21 8.11
CA LEU A 772 28.28 -0.41 9.23
C LEU A 772 28.35 -1.26 10.50
N ARG A 773 29.56 -1.66 10.91
CA ARG A 773 29.78 -2.50 12.10
C ARG A 773 29.87 -1.65 13.37
N LEU A 774 29.12 -2.03 14.40
CA LEU A 774 29.12 -1.47 15.75
C LEU A 774 30.03 -2.30 16.67
N THR A 775 30.89 -1.63 17.45
CA THR A 775 31.77 -2.27 18.45
C THR A 775 31.60 -1.62 19.82
N PHE A 776 30.87 -2.27 20.74
CA PHE A 776 30.75 -1.79 22.12
C PHE A 776 32.12 -1.73 22.82
N ALA A 777 32.42 -0.58 23.43
CA ALA A 777 33.70 -0.26 24.07
C ALA A 777 33.57 -0.05 25.59
N GLY A 778 32.41 -0.35 26.19
CA GLY A 778 32.12 -0.07 27.60
C GLY A 778 31.48 1.31 27.83
N ASN A 779 30.86 1.50 28.99
CA ASN A 779 30.25 2.76 29.44
C ASN A 779 29.35 3.44 28.39
N GLY A 780 28.55 2.63 27.69
CA GLY A 780 27.66 3.07 26.60
C GLY A 780 28.35 3.50 25.30
N ARG A 781 29.69 3.57 25.23
CA ARG A 781 30.43 3.99 24.02
C ARG A 781 30.56 2.86 22.99
N TYR A 782 30.60 3.24 21.72
CA TYR A 782 30.74 2.37 20.57
C TYR A 782 31.69 2.96 19.52
N GLY A 783 32.51 2.10 18.91
CA GLY A 783 33.14 2.40 17.63
C GLY A 783 32.20 2.03 16.47
N CYS A 784 32.11 2.89 15.46
CA CYS A 784 31.31 2.65 14.26
C CYS A 784 32.24 2.59 13.04
N HIS A 785 32.27 1.43 12.38
CA HIS A 785 33.25 1.12 11.34
C HIS A 785 32.58 0.85 9.99
N LEU A 786 33.09 1.48 8.94
CA LEU A 786 32.76 1.14 7.56
C LEU A 786 34.05 0.64 6.90
N GLY A 787 34.13 -0.66 6.62
CA GLY A 787 35.39 -1.33 6.28
C GLY A 787 36.32 -1.52 7.49
N THR A 788 37.62 -1.29 7.31
CA THR A 788 38.65 -1.61 8.31
C THR A 788 38.88 -0.51 9.36
N GLN A 789 38.55 0.74 9.07
CA GLN A 789 38.78 1.88 9.97
C GLN A 789 37.53 2.22 10.79
N ALA A 790 37.72 2.81 11.98
CA ALA A 790 36.65 3.49 12.69
C ALA A 790 36.42 4.86 12.03
N ALA A 791 35.17 5.16 11.68
CA ALA A 791 34.79 6.38 10.95
C ALA A 791 33.88 7.31 11.79
N TRP A 792 33.21 6.78 12.81
CA TRP A 792 32.46 7.55 13.80
C TRP A 792 32.61 6.93 15.18
N GLU A 793 32.51 7.77 16.21
CA GLU A 793 32.21 7.32 17.57
C GLU A 793 30.72 7.48 17.84
N ALA A 794 30.15 6.59 18.65
CA ALA A 794 28.78 6.68 19.13
C ALA A 794 28.68 6.40 20.64
N HIS A 795 27.58 6.84 21.25
CA HIS A 795 27.17 6.46 22.59
C HIS A 795 25.69 6.09 22.58
N HIS A 796 25.30 5.04 23.30
CA HIS A 796 23.92 4.64 23.51
C HIS A 796 23.65 4.32 24.98
N GLN A 797 22.48 4.77 25.45
CA GLN A 797 21.89 4.40 26.73
C GLN A 797 20.44 3.92 26.53
N HIS A 798 20.00 3.01 27.39
CA HIS A 798 18.63 2.48 27.40
C HIS A 798 18.08 2.53 28.84
N ALA A 799 16.86 3.04 28.99
CA ALA A 799 16.11 2.99 30.24
C ALA A 799 14.61 3.03 29.96
N GLY A 800 13.81 2.23 30.67
CA GLY A 800 12.34 2.27 30.60
C GLY A 800 11.76 2.02 29.20
N GLY A 801 12.43 1.22 28.36
CA GLY A 801 12.02 0.99 26.96
C GLY A 801 12.35 2.15 26.01
N VAL A 802 13.16 3.13 26.43
CA VAL A 802 13.64 4.24 25.60
C VAL A 802 15.13 4.07 25.33
N HIS A 803 15.49 3.94 24.05
CA HIS A 803 16.87 3.93 23.55
C HIS A 803 17.22 5.35 23.11
N LEU A 804 18.31 5.92 23.61
CA LEU A 804 18.88 7.19 23.15
C LEU A 804 20.29 6.92 22.63
N ALA A 805 20.57 7.33 21.40
CA ALA A 805 21.87 7.22 20.76
C ALA A 805 22.38 8.57 20.24
N VAL A 806 23.70 8.76 20.27
CA VAL A 806 24.42 9.94 19.80
C VAL A 806 25.61 9.47 18.98
N ALA A 807 25.95 10.16 17.89
CA ALA A 807 27.16 9.89 17.11
C ALA A 807 27.85 11.18 16.63
N SER A 808 29.17 11.11 16.43
CA SER A 808 29.99 12.18 15.86
C SER A 808 31.11 11.61 14.99
N ALA A 809 31.56 12.39 14.01
CA ALA A 809 32.67 12.06 13.11
C ALA A 809 34.06 12.30 13.73
N VAL A 810 34.12 12.86 14.95
CA VAL A 810 35.37 12.99 15.73
C VAL A 810 35.10 12.59 17.19
N PRO A 811 36.13 12.11 17.93
CA PRO A 811 36.02 11.88 19.36
C PRO A 811 35.66 13.15 20.13
N TRP A 812 34.78 13.03 21.12
CA TRP A 812 34.43 14.11 22.05
C TRP A 812 35.09 13.89 23.42
N ALA A 813 35.38 15.00 24.11
CA ALA A 813 35.93 15.00 25.46
C ALA A 813 34.86 14.76 26.53
N ALA A 814 33.64 15.25 26.30
CA ALA A 814 32.51 15.13 27.23
C ALA A 814 31.17 14.98 26.50
N LEU A 815 30.26 14.23 27.11
CA LEU A 815 28.86 14.08 26.69
C LEU A 815 27.97 14.42 27.89
N ARG A 816 27.17 15.49 27.77
CA ARG A 816 26.23 15.93 28.81
C ARG A 816 24.80 15.71 28.31
N ILE A 817 24.02 14.90 29.05
CA ILE A 817 22.62 14.60 28.72
C ILE A 817 21.74 15.19 29.82
N LEU A 818 20.82 16.09 29.47
CA LEU A 818 19.98 16.82 30.42
C LEU A 818 18.50 16.81 29.99
N PRO A 819 17.53 16.76 30.93
CA PRO A 819 16.16 17.15 30.61
C PRO A 819 16.09 18.66 30.35
N LEU A 820 15.17 19.06 29.47
CA LEU A 820 15.00 20.44 28.98
C LEU A 820 14.87 21.48 30.10
N ASP A 821 14.13 21.18 31.16
CA ASP A 821 13.96 22.10 32.29
C ASP A 821 15.30 22.34 33.01
N ALA A 822 16.15 21.31 33.19
CA ALA A 822 17.48 21.47 33.77
C ALA A 822 18.46 22.17 32.81
N ALA A 823 18.33 21.96 31.50
CA ALA A 823 19.12 22.65 30.48
C ALA A 823 18.76 24.14 30.31
N LEU A 824 17.62 24.58 30.87
CA LEU A 824 17.14 25.97 30.84
C LEU A 824 17.09 26.64 32.22
N ALA A 825 17.12 25.89 33.32
CA ALA A 825 17.18 26.41 34.69
C ALA A 825 18.61 26.77 35.17
N GLY A 826 19.64 26.40 34.41
CA GLY A 826 21.02 26.82 34.66
C GLY A 826 21.30 28.22 34.13
N GLY A 827 20.84 29.24 34.85
CA GLY A 827 21.12 30.67 34.63
C GLY A 827 21.60 31.35 35.90
#